data_AF-A0A545W0W0-F1
#
_entry.id   AF-A0A545W0W0-F1
#
_cell.length_a   1.000
_cell.length_b   1.000
_cell.length_c   1.000
_cell.angle_alpha   90.00
_cell.angle_beta   90.00
_cell.angle_gamma   90.00
#
_symmetry.space_group_name_H-M   'P 1'
#
loop_
_entity.id
_entity.type
_entity.pdbx_description
1 polymer ?
#
loop_
_entity_poly.entity_id
_entity_poly.type
_entity_poly.pdbx_seq_one_letter_code
_entity_poly.pdbx_strand_id
1 'polypeptide(L)'
;MKFVSKLRNNIVESFRTDPNINRVKSWVDPIRGRLPSATAEYIAEKLPAAQWLPHYDYKWLLQDVIGGITIGVMLIPQGLAYAKIANIPVEHGLYSSWLPSALYFFLGTSKEVSSGPTSILGLFTAEAVADLSKQGYDPANIASAMAFLVGVYALAIGLLKLGFLLDFVSGPVLTGWISAVAFVIGLGQVGSLIGIDTGSGTITIFRDILCHLNKIKPLTLCIGLTGIAMLYALEWVGKTWGKKNKWLKFLSTSRAVVVLVIYTIISFLVNKDRAPKQYKWKVTQVDTHGLLTPHSHDGSLIQKLASRSIAPLIAMSVEHLGVGKAFGLRNNYSIDKSQELVFLGAANIANSFFGAQTCGGAMSRTAVNSECGVKSPVNFLFTAGFIILTLYELAPALYWIPKATLSAIIIMAVAHLVSPPRLFYRYWRMSFIDFIASMLGFWVTLFTTTEIGLAVAVAFSLVYTLIRLAFPKWTGLSHKNTETIHWSPPKHHQLSEGIDVPAEAYLVRFTEDLLFPNAERVKNAIVEAIKIQFEPATSAARDIASTNRTWNVASTKRIEKIRRRKNVMPLRCDISPLHHVVLDFTMVGFIDVTGLLSLIELKMELRRYIGADLQFRFINMVDEVYERFKRSEWEFSLQGEQRTGEADTIYSSLQAALFHHDGDERSDGVSEKALDVVVFRAPFTVPFSTARVVPDNGAGGGDGGGGQPDRTFAAVATGGYEYPGIPQFEDPYAKRQWQLEHMAGAFRVFARMGFTEGASGHISVRDPVNPETFWINPMGIHFGLLKASDMVHIDENGQVIGGNRAAVNAAGFMIHSAVHKARPDVDAACHAHSKYGKAWSAFGRPLDIINQDACRFWNNHSVYSSYGGVALQDEEGARIAESLGPKHRAVILQNHGLLTAGGTVDEAAYLYTVMERSCEIQLMVEATGLEKKHVSEEEAAYTYKYEGDAETLYTEFQPDFQYEVAMSNGELNGGTNFGKK
;
A
#
# COMPACT_ATOMS: atom_id res chain seq x y z
N MET A 1 -43.04 15.25 17.69
CA MET A 1 -42.30 16.53 17.58
C MET A 1 -41.16 16.66 18.60
N LYS A 2 -41.35 16.42 19.91
CA LYS A 2 -40.28 16.53 20.93
C LYS A 2 -39.08 15.58 20.72
N PHE A 3 -39.29 14.36 20.21
CA PHE A 3 -38.21 13.42 19.89
C PHE A 3 -37.35 13.92 18.72
N VAL A 4 -37.97 14.43 17.65
CA VAL A 4 -37.28 14.97 16.48
C VAL A 4 -36.51 16.25 16.82
N SER A 5 -37.05 17.11 17.70
CA SER A 5 -36.33 18.29 18.18
C SER A 5 -35.16 17.93 19.09
N LYS A 6 -35.31 16.92 19.96
CA LYS A 6 -34.23 16.42 20.81
C LYS A 6 -33.12 15.76 19.97
N LEU A 7 -33.48 14.94 18.99
CA LEU A 7 -32.55 14.32 18.06
C LEU A 7 -31.80 15.38 17.21
N ARG A 8 -32.52 16.37 16.69
CA ARG A 8 -31.93 17.50 15.97
C ARG A 8 -30.96 18.29 16.86
N ASN A 9 -31.34 18.57 18.10
CA ASN A 9 -30.48 19.29 19.03
C ASN A 9 -29.22 18.47 19.39
N ASN A 10 -29.37 17.17 19.64
CA ASN A 10 -28.25 16.27 19.90
C ASN A 10 -27.30 16.15 18.71
N ILE A 11 -27.82 16.08 17.47
CA ILE A 11 -27.02 16.10 16.25
C ILE A 11 -26.30 17.44 16.12
N VAL A 12 -26.99 18.57 16.29
CA VAL A 12 -26.36 19.89 16.22
C VAL A 12 -25.28 20.06 17.29
N GLU A 13 -25.52 19.54 18.49
CA GLU A 13 -24.56 19.55 19.59
C GLU A 13 -23.36 18.65 19.30
N SER A 14 -23.56 17.43 18.77
CA SER A 14 -22.46 16.51 18.43
C SER A 14 -21.57 17.04 17.31
N PHE A 15 -22.13 17.79 16.35
CA PHE A 15 -21.35 18.52 15.34
C PHE A 15 -20.62 19.73 15.94
N ARG A 16 -21.24 20.46 16.88
CA ARG A 16 -20.63 21.64 17.54
C ARG A 16 -19.53 21.29 18.52
N THR A 17 -19.55 20.10 19.12
CA THR A 17 -18.53 19.65 20.08
C THR A 17 -17.49 18.73 19.44
N ASP A 18 -17.54 18.49 18.11
CA ASP A 18 -16.59 17.60 17.46
C ASP A 18 -15.19 18.23 17.43
N PRO A 19 -14.16 17.58 17.99
CA PRO A 19 -12.81 18.15 18.03
C PRO A 19 -12.23 18.41 16.64
N ASN A 20 -12.55 17.55 15.65
CA ASN A 20 -12.05 17.73 14.29
C ASN A 20 -12.79 18.89 13.60
N ILE A 21 -14.10 18.99 13.77
CA ILE A 21 -14.89 20.10 13.20
C ILE A 21 -14.52 21.41 13.89
N ASN A 22 -14.34 21.44 15.20
CA ASN A 22 -13.89 22.62 15.93
C ASN A 22 -12.47 23.01 15.57
N ARG A 23 -11.58 22.04 15.31
CA ARG A 23 -10.24 22.31 14.77
C ARG A 23 -10.32 22.90 13.37
N VAL A 24 -11.11 22.31 12.47
CA VAL A 24 -11.34 22.85 11.12
C VAL A 24 -12.00 24.23 11.21
N LYS A 25 -12.97 24.43 12.09
CA LYS A 25 -13.63 25.70 12.33
C LYS A 25 -12.64 26.73 12.88
N SER A 26 -11.74 26.36 13.78
CA SER A 26 -10.65 27.23 14.26
C SER A 26 -9.68 27.61 13.14
N TRP A 27 -9.50 26.75 12.13
CA TRP A 27 -8.77 27.09 10.91
C TRP A 27 -9.59 27.99 9.97
N VAL A 28 -10.91 27.78 9.87
CA VAL A 28 -11.81 28.46 8.91
C VAL A 28 -12.36 29.79 9.40
N ASP A 29 -12.58 29.97 10.71
CA ASP A 29 -13.09 31.21 11.29
C ASP A 29 -12.15 32.40 11.00
N PRO A 30 -10.80 32.26 11.08
CA PRO A 30 -9.86 33.28 10.60
C PRO A 30 -9.87 33.45 9.07
N ILE A 31 -10.24 32.42 8.31
CA ILE A 31 -10.21 32.42 6.84
C ILE A 31 -11.24 33.39 6.28
N ARG A 32 -12.45 33.51 6.81
CA ARG A 32 -13.49 34.38 6.21
C ARG A 32 -13.06 35.84 6.10
N GLY A 33 -12.33 36.35 7.09
CA GLY A 33 -11.77 37.71 7.06
C GLY A 33 -10.46 37.83 6.27
N ARG A 34 -9.69 36.73 6.15
CA ARG A 34 -8.37 36.69 5.48
C ARG A 34 -8.41 36.13 4.06
N LEU A 35 -9.54 35.61 3.57
CA LEU A 35 -9.62 34.91 2.28
C LEU A 35 -9.17 35.79 1.10
N PRO A 36 -9.56 37.07 0.99
CA PRO A 36 -9.11 37.90 -0.13
C PRO A 36 -7.59 38.14 -0.09
N SER A 37 -7.03 38.46 1.08
CA SER A 37 -5.59 38.68 1.24
C SER A 37 -4.80 37.39 1.05
N ALA A 38 -5.28 36.27 1.59
CA ALA A 38 -4.65 34.95 1.47
C ALA A 38 -4.74 34.41 0.04
N THR A 39 -5.81 34.70 -0.70
CA THR A 39 -5.93 34.34 -2.13
C THR A 39 -4.95 35.15 -2.96
N ALA A 40 -4.84 36.46 -2.70
CA ALA A 40 -3.86 37.32 -3.35
C ALA A 40 -2.42 36.88 -3.06
N GLU A 41 -2.11 36.58 -1.79
CA GLU A 41 -0.82 36.05 -1.36
C GLU A 41 -0.52 34.68 -2.00
N TYR A 42 -1.49 33.76 -1.99
CA TYR A 42 -1.35 32.45 -2.63
C TYR A 42 -1.09 32.58 -4.14
N ILE A 43 -1.80 33.45 -4.85
CA ILE A 43 -1.56 33.69 -6.29
C ILE A 43 -0.19 34.32 -6.51
N ALA A 44 0.24 35.25 -5.64
CA ALA A 44 1.57 35.83 -5.69
C ALA A 44 2.68 34.79 -5.42
N GLU A 45 2.45 33.83 -4.52
CA GLU A 45 3.34 32.67 -4.29
C GLU A 45 3.52 31.81 -5.54
N LYS A 46 2.56 31.79 -6.47
CA LYS A 46 2.65 31.02 -7.72
C LYS A 46 3.61 31.61 -8.76
N LEU A 47 4.11 32.81 -8.52
CA LEU A 47 5.16 33.43 -9.33
C LEU A 47 6.42 33.69 -8.48
N PRO A 48 7.21 32.66 -8.13
CA PRO A 48 8.44 32.80 -7.34
C PRO A 48 9.41 33.86 -7.87
N ALA A 49 9.47 34.10 -9.18
CA ALA A 49 10.28 35.16 -9.78
C ALA A 49 10.02 36.54 -9.16
N ALA A 50 8.78 36.86 -8.78
CA ALA A 50 8.47 38.13 -8.13
C ALA A 50 9.17 38.29 -6.76
N GLN A 51 9.51 37.18 -6.09
CA GLN A 51 10.13 37.18 -4.76
C GLN A 51 11.66 37.26 -4.84
N TRP A 52 12.29 36.46 -5.70
CA TRP A 52 13.76 36.36 -5.75
C TRP A 52 14.40 37.35 -6.73
N LEU A 53 13.72 37.76 -7.81
CA LEU A 53 14.30 38.63 -8.84
C LEU A 53 14.71 40.02 -8.29
N PRO A 54 13.96 40.67 -7.38
CA PRO A 54 14.41 41.92 -6.74
C PRO A 54 15.69 41.78 -5.92
N HIS A 55 16.00 40.55 -5.48
CA HIS A 55 17.18 40.22 -4.68
C HIS A 55 18.36 39.70 -5.52
N TYR A 56 18.28 39.81 -6.84
CA TYR A 56 19.30 39.31 -7.75
C TYR A 56 20.56 40.20 -7.76
N ASP A 57 21.74 39.60 -7.51
CA ASP A 57 23.03 40.30 -7.64
C ASP A 57 23.56 40.17 -9.09
N TYR A 58 23.80 41.30 -9.76
CA TYR A 58 24.34 41.37 -11.11
C TYR A 58 25.68 40.63 -11.29
N LYS A 59 26.43 40.40 -10.22
CA LYS A 59 27.68 39.60 -10.25
C LYS A 59 27.44 38.13 -10.58
N TRP A 60 26.22 37.64 -10.39
CA TRP A 60 25.83 36.25 -10.69
C TRP A 60 25.59 36.01 -12.18
N LEU A 61 25.33 37.08 -12.95
CA LEU A 61 24.96 37.00 -14.36
C LEU A 61 25.93 36.16 -15.18
N LEU A 62 27.23 36.33 -14.96
CA LEU A 62 28.25 35.59 -15.70
C LEU A 62 28.14 34.08 -15.48
N GLN A 63 27.88 33.64 -14.24
CA GLN A 63 27.76 32.22 -13.92
C GLN A 63 26.45 31.64 -14.46
N ASP A 64 25.37 32.41 -14.38
CA ASP A 64 24.07 32.01 -14.92
C ASP A 64 24.10 31.93 -16.46
N VAL A 65 24.81 32.83 -17.16
CA VAL A 65 25.03 32.76 -18.62
C VAL A 65 25.82 31.50 -19.00
N ILE A 66 26.95 31.26 -18.32
CA ILE A 66 27.80 30.09 -18.59
C ILE A 66 27.02 28.78 -18.37
N GLY A 67 26.32 28.68 -17.24
CA GLY A 67 25.48 27.52 -16.93
C GLY A 67 24.37 27.36 -17.97
N GLY A 68 23.65 28.43 -18.28
CA GLY A 68 22.55 28.43 -19.23
C GLY A 68 22.93 27.95 -20.63
N ILE A 69 24.05 28.45 -21.18
CA ILE A 69 24.61 28.02 -22.47
C ILE A 69 25.05 26.56 -22.41
N THR A 70 25.74 26.15 -21.34
CA THR A 70 26.22 24.77 -21.17
C THR A 70 25.05 23.79 -21.18
N ILE A 71 23.97 24.10 -20.45
CA ILE A 71 22.75 23.29 -20.42
C ILE A 71 22.02 23.32 -21.77
N GLY A 72 21.97 24.47 -22.43
CA GLY A 72 21.41 24.58 -23.79
C GLY A 72 22.12 23.67 -24.78
N VAL A 73 23.45 23.60 -24.75
CA VAL A 73 24.22 22.67 -25.58
C VAL A 73 23.88 21.21 -25.26
N MET A 74 23.82 20.86 -23.98
CA MET A 74 23.55 19.48 -23.56
C MET A 74 22.14 18.99 -23.93
N LEU A 75 21.17 19.90 -23.88
CA LEU A 75 19.78 19.63 -24.24
C LEU A 75 19.62 19.17 -25.68
N ILE A 76 20.51 19.58 -26.58
CA ILE A 76 20.38 19.27 -28.01
C ILE A 76 20.52 17.77 -28.30
N PRO A 77 21.68 17.14 -28.09
CA PRO A 77 21.85 15.72 -28.39
C PRO A 77 20.97 14.83 -27.52
N GLN A 78 20.67 15.24 -26.28
CA GLN A 78 19.79 14.50 -25.39
C GLN A 78 18.33 14.57 -25.85
N GLY A 79 17.84 15.76 -26.20
CA GLY A 79 16.49 15.95 -26.74
C GLY A 79 16.27 15.09 -27.98
N LEU A 80 17.19 15.14 -28.95
CA LEU A 80 17.13 14.32 -30.17
C LEU A 80 17.11 12.82 -29.84
N ALA A 81 17.95 12.38 -28.89
CA ALA A 81 18.01 10.98 -28.48
C ALA A 81 16.71 10.52 -27.79
N TYR A 82 16.12 11.36 -26.92
CA TYR A 82 14.89 11.01 -26.20
C TYR A 82 13.65 11.07 -27.08
N ALA A 83 13.59 11.97 -28.07
CA ALA A 83 12.57 11.91 -29.12
C ALA A 83 12.66 10.60 -29.92
N LYS A 84 13.88 10.13 -30.23
CA LYS A 84 14.07 8.83 -30.86
C LYS A 84 13.61 7.66 -29.98
N ILE A 85 13.82 7.73 -28.66
CA ILE A 85 13.28 6.72 -27.73
C ILE A 85 11.74 6.73 -27.75
N ALA A 86 11.14 7.91 -27.80
CA ALA A 86 9.69 8.10 -27.86
C ALA A 86 9.05 7.69 -29.21
N ASN A 87 9.85 7.25 -30.20
CA ASN A 87 9.40 6.96 -31.56
C ASN A 87 8.67 8.14 -32.23
N ILE A 88 9.13 9.37 -31.96
CA ILE A 88 8.65 10.61 -32.60
C ILE A 88 9.77 11.26 -33.42
N PRO A 89 9.46 12.18 -34.35
CA PRO A 89 10.50 12.90 -35.10
C PRO A 89 11.45 13.64 -34.14
N VAL A 90 12.74 13.62 -34.46
CA VAL A 90 13.81 13.96 -33.50
C VAL A 90 13.77 15.41 -33.04
N GLU A 91 13.33 16.30 -33.91
CA GLU A 91 13.13 17.73 -33.70
C GLU A 91 12.18 18.04 -32.52
N HIS A 92 11.21 17.15 -32.26
CA HIS A 92 10.30 17.30 -31.11
C HIS A 92 11.02 17.24 -29.76
N GLY A 93 12.22 16.65 -29.71
CA GLY A 93 13.10 16.71 -28.55
C GLY A 93 13.60 18.13 -28.25
N LEU A 94 13.85 18.93 -29.29
CA LEU A 94 14.30 20.31 -29.15
C LEU A 94 13.15 21.26 -28.84
N TYR A 95 11.97 21.01 -29.43
CA TYR A 95 10.74 21.72 -29.07
C TYR A 95 10.42 21.55 -27.58
N SER A 96 10.71 20.38 -27.03
CA SER A 96 10.53 20.05 -25.62
C SER A 96 11.51 20.73 -24.66
N SER A 97 12.45 21.55 -25.15
CA SER A 97 13.59 22.01 -24.36
C SER A 97 13.59 23.52 -24.07
N TRP A 98 13.00 24.34 -24.94
CA TRP A 98 13.05 25.80 -24.80
C TRP A 98 12.00 26.35 -23.83
N LEU A 99 10.72 25.95 -24.00
CA LEU A 99 9.61 26.54 -23.25
C LEU A 99 9.60 26.10 -21.78
N PRO A 100 9.86 24.83 -21.43
CA PRO A 100 10.01 24.45 -20.03
C PRO A 100 11.13 25.22 -19.33
N SER A 101 12.25 25.50 -20.02
CA SER A 101 13.33 26.33 -19.47
C SER A 101 12.89 27.78 -19.26
N ALA A 102 12.21 28.38 -20.24
CA ALA A 102 11.70 29.74 -20.12
C ALA A 102 10.69 29.89 -18.98
N LEU A 103 9.79 28.92 -18.82
CA LEU A 103 8.80 28.92 -17.73
C LEU A 103 9.41 28.61 -16.36
N TYR A 104 10.51 27.86 -16.32
CA TYR A 104 11.22 27.59 -15.07
C TYR A 104 11.74 28.87 -14.41
N PHE A 105 12.20 29.84 -15.20
CA PHE A 105 12.59 31.15 -14.69
C PHE A 105 11.48 31.82 -13.86
N PHE A 106 10.23 31.73 -14.32
CA PHE A 106 9.10 32.36 -13.66
C PHE A 106 8.56 31.57 -12.46
N LEU A 107 8.44 30.25 -12.65
CA LEU A 107 7.64 29.38 -11.78
C LEU A 107 8.47 28.45 -10.89
N GLY A 108 9.72 28.20 -11.23
CA GLY A 108 10.59 27.26 -10.55
C GLY A 108 11.15 27.80 -9.23
N THR A 109 11.44 26.90 -8.30
CA THR A 109 12.00 27.22 -6.98
C THR A 109 13.41 26.68 -6.78
N SER A 110 13.90 25.82 -7.68
CA SER A 110 15.32 25.46 -7.74
C SER A 110 16.13 26.44 -8.58
N LYS A 111 17.40 26.63 -8.22
CA LYS A 111 18.36 27.34 -9.10
C LYS A 111 19.02 26.42 -10.14
N GLU A 112 18.88 25.11 -10.03
CA GLU A 112 19.69 24.13 -10.79
C GLU A 112 18.89 23.15 -11.64
N VAL A 113 17.65 22.82 -11.25
CA VAL A 113 16.83 21.78 -11.91
C VAL A 113 16.58 22.12 -13.37
N SER A 114 17.23 21.38 -14.28
CA SER A 114 17.05 21.55 -15.71
C SER A 114 15.84 20.74 -16.18
N SER A 115 14.78 21.45 -16.57
CA SER A 115 13.57 20.85 -17.15
C SER A 115 13.73 20.58 -18.66
N GLY A 116 13.15 19.48 -19.15
CA GLY A 116 13.11 19.12 -20.57
C GLY A 116 12.78 17.63 -20.76
N PRO A 117 12.96 17.05 -21.95
CA PRO A 117 12.69 15.64 -22.17
C PRO A 117 13.62 14.76 -21.32
N THR A 118 13.11 13.62 -20.86
CA THR A 118 13.86 12.59 -20.12
C THR A 118 13.63 11.22 -20.75
N SER A 119 14.56 10.28 -20.52
CA SER A 119 14.49 8.95 -21.15
C SER A 119 13.25 8.16 -20.72
N ILE A 120 12.84 8.25 -19.45
CA ILE A 120 11.70 7.50 -18.94
C ILE A 120 10.38 8.02 -19.49
N LEU A 121 10.22 9.34 -19.59
CA LEU A 121 9.05 9.95 -20.22
C LEU A 121 9.00 9.64 -21.71
N GLY A 122 10.17 9.56 -22.36
CA GLY A 122 10.30 9.04 -23.71
C GLY A 122 9.82 7.59 -23.83
N LEU A 123 10.17 6.70 -22.89
CA LEU A 123 9.70 5.30 -22.90
C LEU A 123 8.18 5.18 -22.72
N PHE A 124 7.58 5.91 -21.77
CA PHE A 124 6.12 5.92 -21.61
C PHE A 124 5.42 6.48 -22.85
N THR A 125 6.01 7.50 -23.48
CA THR A 125 5.50 8.04 -24.73
C THR A 125 5.60 6.99 -25.84
N ALA A 126 6.72 6.26 -25.95
CA ALA A 126 6.93 5.22 -26.94
C ALA A 126 5.88 4.10 -26.85
N GLU A 127 5.50 3.70 -25.62
CA GLU A 127 4.47 2.70 -25.37
C GLU A 127 3.10 3.17 -25.87
N ALA A 128 2.72 4.42 -25.58
CA ALA A 128 1.48 5.00 -26.10
C ALA A 128 1.51 5.17 -27.63
N VAL A 129 2.65 5.59 -28.19
CA VAL A 129 2.86 5.71 -29.64
C VAL A 129 2.70 4.35 -30.31
N ALA A 130 3.30 3.28 -29.77
CA ALA A 130 3.22 1.94 -30.34
C ALA A 130 1.78 1.41 -30.46
N ASP A 131 0.89 1.79 -29.54
CA ASP A 131 -0.49 1.34 -29.52
C ASP A 131 -1.43 2.23 -30.33
N LEU A 132 -1.28 3.55 -30.20
CA LEU A 132 -2.21 4.52 -30.83
C LEU A 132 -1.84 4.82 -32.28
N SER A 133 -0.58 4.66 -32.69
CA SER A 133 -0.21 4.79 -34.11
C SER A 133 -0.87 3.71 -34.97
N LYS A 134 -1.10 2.51 -34.41
CA LYS A 134 -1.86 1.43 -35.08
C LYS A 134 -3.31 1.82 -35.37
N GLN A 135 -3.84 2.82 -34.67
CA GLN A 135 -5.20 3.36 -34.83
C GLN A 135 -5.24 4.59 -35.75
N GLY A 136 -4.11 4.95 -36.38
CA GLY A 136 -4.03 6.06 -37.35
C GLY A 136 -3.68 7.43 -36.76
N TYR A 137 -3.34 7.52 -35.47
CA TYR A 137 -2.90 8.78 -34.88
C TYR A 137 -1.42 9.05 -35.15
N ASP A 138 -1.09 10.32 -35.38
CA ASP A 138 0.29 10.76 -35.57
C ASP A 138 1.11 10.66 -34.26
N PRO A 139 2.33 10.09 -34.28
CA PRO A 139 3.20 9.96 -33.10
C PRO A 139 3.46 11.26 -32.34
N ALA A 140 3.67 12.39 -33.03
CA ALA A 140 3.92 13.67 -32.39
C ALA A 140 2.66 14.22 -31.70
N ASN A 141 1.48 13.99 -32.30
CA ASN A 141 0.20 14.33 -31.69
C ASN A 141 -0.08 13.48 -30.45
N ILE A 142 0.31 12.20 -30.44
CA ILE A 142 0.22 11.33 -29.26
C ILE A 142 1.11 11.86 -28.12
N ALA A 143 2.36 12.19 -28.44
CA ALA A 143 3.32 12.70 -27.44
C ALA A 143 2.88 14.03 -26.83
N SER A 144 2.39 14.95 -27.65
CA SER A 144 1.91 16.25 -27.20
C SER A 144 0.60 16.18 -26.41
N ALA A 145 -0.36 15.34 -26.82
CA ALA A 145 -1.57 15.10 -26.04
C ALA A 145 -1.27 14.44 -24.68
N MET A 146 -0.27 13.55 -24.61
CA MET A 146 0.20 12.98 -23.34
C MET A 146 0.80 14.07 -22.44
N ALA A 147 1.65 14.94 -22.98
CA ALA A 147 2.22 16.06 -22.24
C ALA A 147 1.12 16.98 -21.68
N PHE A 148 0.09 17.27 -22.48
CA PHE A 148 -1.06 18.07 -22.05
C PHE A 148 -1.75 17.47 -20.82
N LEU A 149 -2.12 16.19 -20.87
CA LEU A 149 -2.81 15.50 -19.77
C LEU A 149 -1.95 15.39 -18.50
N VAL A 150 -0.68 15.00 -18.66
CA VAL A 150 0.26 14.97 -17.55
C VAL A 150 0.40 16.35 -16.91
N GLY A 151 0.42 17.40 -17.74
CA GLY A 151 0.44 18.79 -17.28
C GLY A 151 -0.82 19.20 -16.51
N VAL A 152 -2.01 18.84 -17.00
CA VAL A 152 -3.29 19.11 -16.31
C VAL A 152 -3.32 18.46 -14.93
N TYR A 153 -2.91 17.19 -14.84
CA TYR A 153 -2.89 16.48 -13.56
C TYR A 153 -1.86 17.05 -12.59
N ALA A 154 -0.63 17.34 -13.06
CA ALA A 154 0.41 17.95 -12.23
C ALA A 154 -0.01 19.34 -11.71
N LEU A 155 -0.64 20.16 -12.56
CA LEU A 155 -1.17 21.46 -12.17
C LEU A 155 -2.24 21.32 -11.09
N ALA A 156 -3.18 20.40 -11.24
CA ALA A 156 -4.22 20.16 -10.25
C ALA A 156 -3.63 19.74 -8.88
N ILE A 157 -2.70 18.79 -8.86
CA ILE A 157 -2.03 18.32 -7.64
C ILE A 157 -1.21 19.46 -6.98
N GLY A 158 -0.50 20.24 -7.79
CA GLY A 158 0.30 21.38 -7.31
C GLY A 158 -0.55 22.51 -6.72
N LEU A 159 -1.69 22.83 -7.35
CA LEU A 159 -2.62 23.85 -6.85
C LEU A 159 -3.30 23.40 -5.55
N LEU A 160 -3.57 22.11 -5.39
CA LEU A 160 -4.11 21.55 -4.14
C LEU A 160 -3.08 21.43 -3.00
N LYS A 161 -1.84 21.91 -3.19
CA LYS A 161 -0.72 21.81 -2.22
C LYS A 161 -0.45 20.36 -1.75
N LEU A 162 -0.67 19.37 -2.63
CA LEU A 162 -0.44 17.95 -2.32
C LEU A 162 1.03 17.51 -2.45
N GLY A 163 1.98 18.45 -2.55
CA GLY A 163 3.42 18.15 -2.59
C GLY A 163 3.98 17.54 -1.30
N PHE A 164 3.24 17.59 -0.18
CA PHE A 164 3.63 16.97 1.09
C PHE A 164 3.79 15.43 0.99
N LEU A 165 3.13 14.78 0.02
CA LEU A 165 3.28 13.35 -0.26
C LEU A 165 4.73 12.95 -0.60
N LEU A 166 5.61 13.92 -0.80
CA LEU A 166 7.02 13.72 -1.13
C LEU A 166 7.95 14.12 0.03
N ASP A 167 7.40 14.42 1.22
CA ASP A 167 8.17 14.50 2.47
C ASP A 167 8.64 13.13 2.96
N PHE A 168 7.98 12.05 2.51
CA PHE A 168 8.34 10.68 2.87
C PHE A 168 9.70 10.21 2.31
N VAL A 169 10.34 10.99 1.43
CA VAL A 169 11.72 10.73 0.97
C VAL A 169 12.73 11.27 2.00
N SER A 170 13.31 10.40 2.83
CA SER A 170 14.26 10.81 3.86
C SER A 170 15.63 11.23 3.30
N GLY A 171 16.41 11.98 4.09
CA GLY A 171 17.78 12.37 3.73
C GLY A 171 18.70 11.17 3.41
N PRO A 172 18.74 10.11 4.24
CA PRO A 172 19.51 8.89 3.95
C PRO A 172 19.13 8.22 2.62
N VAL A 173 17.83 8.16 2.30
CA VAL A 173 17.34 7.64 1.01
C VAL A 173 17.89 8.46 -0.16
N LEU A 174 17.82 9.79 -0.07
CA LEU A 174 18.38 10.69 -1.11
C LEU A 174 19.89 10.48 -1.27
N THR A 175 20.66 10.39 -0.19
CA THR A 175 22.12 10.20 -0.26
C THR A 175 22.51 8.93 -1.02
N GLY A 176 21.83 7.82 -0.73
CA GLY A 176 22.03 6.54 -1.43
C GLY A 176 21.64 6.61 -2.90
N TRP A 177 20.45 7.15 -3.17
CA TRP A 177 19.92 7.32 -4.52
C TRP A 177 20.80 8.22 -5.39
N ILE A 178 21.16 9.42 -4.92
CA ILE A 178 22.04 10.37 -5.65
C ILE A 178 23.37 9.72 -6.03
N SER A 179 23.95 8.96 -5.09
CA SER A 179 25.24 8.30 -5.32
C SER A 179 25.12 7.24 -6.41
N ALA A 180 24.06 6.41 -6.40
CA ALA A 180 23.84 5.42 -7.43
C ALA A 180 23.51 6.04 -8.79
N VAL A 181 22.70 7.09 -8.83
CA VAL A 181 22.39 7.81 -10.08
C VAL A 181 23.65 8.39 -10.70
N ALA A 182 24.55 8.97 -9.89
CA ALA A 182 25.84 9.45 -10.37
C ALA A 182 26.68 8.33 -11.02
N PHE A 183 26.69 7.13 -10.45
CA PHE A 183 27.33 5.95 -11.05
C PHE A 183 26.66 5.52 -12.36
N VAL A 184 25.33 5.39 -12.38
CA VAL A 184 24.57 4.97 -13.57
C VAL A 184 24.80 5.95 -14.73
N ILE A 185 24.73 7.27 -14.47
CA ILE A 185 24.99 8.29 -15.49
C ILE A 185 26.43 8.20 -15.98
N GLY A 186 27.40 8.10 -15.07
CA GLY A 186 28.82 7.98 -15.42
C GLY A 186 29.09 6.76 -16.32
N LEU A 187 28.56 5.59 -15.96
CA LEU A 187 28.67 4.37 -16.75
C LEU A 187 27.98 4.51 -18.12
N GLY A 188 26.80 5.14 -18.17
CA GLY A 188 26.07 5.40 -19.41
C GLY A 188 26.83 6.24 -20.44
N GLN A 189 27.84 7.02 -20.01
CA GLN A 189 28.66 7.82 -20.93
C GLN A 189 29.89 7.06 -21.47
N VAL A 190 30.28 5.93 -20.86
CA VAL A 190 31.54 5.25 -21.19
C VAL A 190 31.55 4.74 -22.64
N GLY A 191 30.42 4.21 -23.14
CA GLY A 191 30.30 3.75 -24.54
C GLY A 191 30.61 4.86 -25.55
N SER A 192 30.04 6.05 -25.34
CA SER A 192 30.28 7.23 -26.19
C SER A 192 31.71 7.79 -26.05
N LEU A 193 32.34 7.61 -24.89
CA LEU A 193 33.74 7.98 -24.65
C LEU A 193 34.72 7.10 -25.44
N ILE A 194 34.45 5.79 -25.54
CA ILE A 194 35.33 4.81 -26.20
C ILE A 194 34.95 4.50 -27.66
N GLY A 195 33.79 5.01 -28.10
CA GLY A 195 33.30 4.88 -29.48
C GLY A 195 32.56 3.58 -29.79
N ILE A 196 31.96 2.95 -28.78
CA ILE A 196 31.20 1.69 -28.87
C ILE A 196 29.72 1.97 -28.55
N ASP A 197 28.82 1.32 -29.29
CA ASP A 197 27.38 1.34 -28.98
C ASP A 197 27.09 0.31 -27.89
N THR A 198 26.54 0.78 -26.77
CA THR A 198 26.16 -0.04 -25.61
C THR A 198 24.65 -0.04 -25.45
N GLY A 199 24.09 -1.13 -24.92
CA GLY A 199 22.69 -1.18 -24.51
C GLY A 199 22.39 -0.29 -23.29
N SER A 200 21.14 -0.32 -22.83
CA SER A 200 20.72 0.34 -21.58
C SER A 200 20.87 -0.58 -20.37
N GLY A 201 21.11 0.03 -19.20
CA GLY A 201 21.24 -0.69 -17.93
C GLY A 201 22.69 -1.04 -17.58
N THR A 202 23.01 -0.97 -16.29
CA THR A 202 24.37 -1.07 -15.76
C THR A 202 25.07 -2.38 -16.15
N ILE A 203 24.37 -3.52 -16.04
CA ILE A 203 24.93 -4.84 -16.35
C ILE A 203 25.21 -4.97 -17.84
N THR A 204 24.26 -4.54 -18.69
CA THR A 204 24.40 -4.57 -20.15
C THR A 204 25.57 -3.71 -20.61
N ILE A 205 25.68 -2.49 -20.08
CA ILE A 205 26.80 -1.59 -20.38
C ILE A 205 28.14 -2.24 -20.01
N PHE A 206 28.24 -2.81 -18.81
CA PHE A 206 29.48 -3.45 -18.35
C PHE A 206 29.85 -4.66 -19.22
N ARG A 207 28.88 -5.52 -19.51
CA ARG A 207 29.04 -6.67 -20.41
C ARG A 207 29.47 -6.22 -21.81
N ASP A 208 28.79 -5.24 -22.40
CA ASP A 208 29.08 -4.75 -23.74
C ASP A 208 30.47 -4.15 -23.85
N ILE A 209 30.91 -3.41 -22.83
CA ILE A 209 32.28 -2.86 -22.76
C ILE A 209 33.30 -4.01 -22.76
N LEU A 210 33.13 -5.01 -21.89
CA LEU A 210 34.06 -6.14 -21.80
C LEU A 210 34.07 -7.01 -23.07
N CYS A 211 32.91 -7.29 -23.66
CA CYS A 211 32.82 -8.08 -24.89
C CYS A 211 33.37 -7.33 -26.11
N HIS A 212 33.37 -6.00 -26.10
CA HIS A 212 33.79 -5.17 -27.23
C HIS A 212 35.09 -4.40 -26.99
N LEU A 213 35.92 -4.83 -26.03
CA LEU A 213 37.24 -4.23 -25.75
C LEU A 213 38.10 -4.07 -27.02
N ASN A 214 38.03 -5.02 -27.96
CA ASN A 214 38.75 -4.98 -29.23
C ASN A 214 38.16 -4.01 -30.28
N LYS A 215 36.93 -3.52 -30.10
CA LYS A 215 36.25 -2.57 -31.00
C LYS A 215 36.40 -1.11 -30.56
N ILE A 216 37.18 -0.83 -29.51
CA ILE A 216 37.45 0.53 -29.03
C ILE A 216 38.07 1.35 -30.17
N LYS A 217 37.53 2.55 -30.41
CA LYS A 217 38.04 3.46 -31.45
C LYS A 217 39.09 4.39 -30.84
N PRO A 218 40.39 4.25 -31.17
CA PRO A 218 41.46 4.99 -30.50
C PRO A 218 41.29 6.50 -30.59
N LEU A 219 40.90 7.03 -31.76
CA LEU A 219 40.69 8.47 -31.95
C LEU A 219 39.52 9.00 -31.12
N THR A 220 38.44 8.22 -30.97
CA THR A 220 37.30 8.63 -30.13
C THR A 220 37.70 8.65 -28.66
N LEU A 221 38.42 7.62 -28.21
CA LEU A 221 39.00 7.55 -26.87
C LEU A 221 39.96 8.71 -26.59
N CYS A 222 40.82 9.07 -27.55
CA CYS A 222 41.71 10.21 -27.42
C CYS A 222 40.94 11.52 -27.21
N ILE A 223 39.88 11.79 -28.00
CA ILE A 223 39.03 12.98 -27.82
C ILE A 223 38.41 13.00 -26.42
N GLY A 224 37.87 11.87 -25.96
CA GLY A 224 37.27 11.74 -24.63
C GLY A 224 38.27 11.97 -23.50
N LEU A 225 39.40 11.24 -23.49
CA LEU A 225 40.42 11.32 -22.43
C LEU A 225 41.10 12.69 -22.39
N THR A 226 41.43 13.26 -23.55
CA THR A 226 42.01 14.62 -23.60
C THR A 226 40.99 15.67 -23.16
N GLY A 227 39.70 15.47 -23.45
CA GLY A 227 38.62 16.30 -22.91
C GLY A 227 38.54 16.26 -21.39
N ILE A 228 38.57 15.06 -20.78
CA ILE A 228 38.59 14.89 -19.31
C ILE A 228 39.85 15.53 -18.72
N ALA A 229 41.02 15.27 -19.29
CA ALA A 229 42.29 15.84 -18.84
C ALA A 229 42.27 17.37 -18.89
N MET A 230 41.71 17.96 -19.95
CA MET A 230 41.57 19.40 -20.09
C MET A 230 40.58 19.99 -19.09
N LEU A 231 39.43 19.35 -18.87
CA LEU A 231 38.46 19.76 -17.85
C LEU A 231 39.08 19.76 -16.45
N TYR A 232 39.79 18.69 -16.10
CA TYR A 232 40.48 18.56 -14.81
C TYR A 232 41.62 19.59 -14.68
N ALA A 233 42.41 19.81 -15.73
CA ALA A 233 43.46 20.82 -15.73
C ALA A 233 42.89 22.23 -15.51
N LEU A 234 41.82 22.59 -16.23
CA LEU A 234 41.14 23.88 -16.05
C LEU A 234 40.51 24.02 -14.66
N GLU A 235 39.97 22.95 -14.10
CA GLU A 235 39.48 22.93 -12.71
C GLU A 235 40.61 23.15 -11.70
N TRP A 236 41.72 22.43 -11.85
CA TRP A 236 42.89 22.53 -10.99
C TRP A 236 43.51 23.94 -11.04
N VAL A 237 43.62 24.51 -12.25
CA VAL A 237 44.09 25.89 -12.46
C VAL A 237 43.18 26.90 -11.73
N GLY A 238 41.85 26.71 -11.80
CA GLY A 238 40.90 27.57 -11.10
C GLY A 238 40.99 27.47 -9.59
N LYS A 239 41.10 26.25 -9.03
CA LYS A 239 41.24 26.04 -7.59
C LYS A 239 42.55 26.64 -7.04
N THR A 240 43.64 26.51 -7.79
CA THR A 240 44.98 26.90 -7.35
C THR A 240 45.25 28.40 -7.57
N TRP A 241 44.92 28.93 -8.75
CA TRP A 241 45.27 30.30 -9.16
C TRP A 241 44.07 31.22 -9.44
N GLY A 242 42.84 30.70 -9.46
CA GLY A 242 41.63 31.50 -9.72
C GLY A 242 41.33 32.55 -8.64
N LYS A 243 41.89 32.41 -7.43
CA LYS A 243 41.83 33.49 -6.41
C LYS A 243 42.72 34.68 -6.75
N LYS A 244 43.78 34.49 -7.53
CA LYS A 244 44.78 35.52 -7.88
C LYS A 244 44.47 36.25 -9.18
N ASN A 245 43.82 35.58 -10.15
CA ASN A 245 43.52 36.18 -11.46
C ASN A 245 42.06 35.93 -11.88
N LYS A 246 41.31 37.01 -12.15
CA LYS A 246 39.92 36.96 -12.60
C LYS A 246 39.77 36.22 -13.94
N TRP A 247 40.74 36.31 -14.83
CA TRP A 247 40.73 35.60 -16.12
C TRP A 247 40.85 34.09 -15.95
N LEU A 248 41.73 33.61 -15.06
CA LEU A 248 41.86 32.19 -14.76
C LEU A 248 40.61 31.65 -14.06
N LYS A 249 39.98 32.45 -13.20
CA LYS A 249 38.68 32.13 -12.60
C LYS A 249 37.58 32.00 -13.66
N PHE A 250 37.53 32.93 -14.61
CA PHE A 250 36.57 32.89 -15.72
C PHE A 250 36.77 31.65 -16.61
N LEU A 251 38.02 31.37 -17.00
CA LEU A 251 38.35 30.21 -17.84
C LEU A 251 38.01 28.88 -17.14
N SER A 252 38.29 28.79 -15.84
CA SER A 252 37.95 27.60 -15.04
C SER A 252 36.45 27.42 -14.83
N THR A 253 35.70 28.52 -14.63
CA THR A 253 34.24 28.48 -14.51
C THR A 253 33.58 28.12 -15.84
N SER A 254 34.14 28.58 -16.96
CA SER A 254 33.66 28.31 -18.32
C SER A 254 34.23 27.04 -18.93
N ARG A 255 34.85 26.16 -18.15
CA ARG A 255 35.62 25.00 -18.64
C ARG A 255 34.83 24.10 -19.60
N ALA A 256 33.55 23.85 -19.31
CA ALA A 256 32.69 23.01 -20.14
C ALA A 256 32.46 23.63 -21.53
N VAL A 257 32.14 24.93 -21.58
CA VAL A 257 31.95 25.68 -22.84
C VAL A 257 33.25 25.76 -23.63
N VAL A 258 34.37 26.07 -22.96
CA VAL A 258 35.69 26.16 -23.60
C VAL A 258 36.08 24.84 -24.26
N VAL A 259 35.96 23.74 -23.52
CA VAL A 259 36.24 22.39 -24.04
C VAL A 259 35.30 22.06 -25.20
N LEU A 260 34.00 22.32 -25.06
CA LEU A 260 33.05 22.11 -26.14
C LEU A 260 33.44 22.84 -27.43
N VAL A 261 33.71 24.16 -27.36
CA VAL A 261 34.04 24.97 -28.54
C VAL A 261 35.31 24.46 -29.22
N ILE A 262 36.38 24.21 -28.44
CA ILE A 262 37.66 23.73 -28.97
C ILE A 262 37.49 22.41 -29.71
N TYR A 263 36.83 21.42 -29.09
CA TYR A 263 36.66 20.11 -29.71
C TYR A 263 35.65 20.12 -30.86
N THR A 264 34.70 21.05 -30.88
CA THR A 264 33.80 21.24 -32.03
C THR A 264 34.57 21.78 -33.23
N ILE A 265 35.46 22.76 -33.03
CA ILE A 265 36.33 23.28 -34.10
C ILE A 265 37.25 22.18 -34.63
N ILE A 266 37.89 21.41 -33.73
CA ILE A 266 38.73 20.26 -34.13
C ILE A 266 37.92 19.25 -34.95
N SER A 267 36.69 18.96 -34.52
CA SER A 267 35.78 18.05 -35.22
C SER A 267 35.39 18.52 -36.60
N PHE A 268 35.06 19.80 -36.74
CA PHE A 268 34.76 20.43 -38.02
C PHE A 268 35.98 20.34 -38.95
N LEU A 269 37.15 20.79 -38.50
CA LEU A 269 38.37 20.80 -39.32
C LEU A 269 38.78 19.40 -39.79
N VAL A 270 38.57 18.37 -38.98
CA VAL A 270 38.95 16.98 -39.31
C VAL A 270 37.92 16.28 -40.20
N ASN A 271 36.63 16.59 -40.05
CA ASN A 271 35.54 15.84 -40.69
C ASN A 271 34.81 16.59 -41.82
N LYS A 272 35.00 17.91 -41.99
CA LYS A 272 34.26 18.72 -42.99
C LYS A 272 34.35 18.19 -44.42
N ASP A 273 35.49 17.64 -44.82
CA ASP A 273 35.75 17.15 -46.18
C ASP A 273 35.45 15.64 -46.33
N ARG A 274 34.81 15.02 -45.33
CA ARG A 274 34.52 13.57 -45.30
C ARG A 274 33.02 13.33 -45.42
N ALA A 275 32.63 12.20 -46.00
CA ALA A 275 31.24 11.75 -45.95
C ALA A 275 30.86 11.31 -44.52
N PRO A 276 29.58 11.39 -44.09
CA PRO A 276 29.15 11.03 -42.73
C PRO A 276 29.56 9.63 -42.26
N LYS A 277 29.60 8.65 -43.15
CA LYS A 277 30.05 7.27 -42.85
C LYS A 277 31.57 7.16 -42.63
N GLN A 278 32.34 8.16 -43.05
CA GLN A 278 33.82 8.20 -42.99
C GLN A 278 34.34 9.12 -41.87
N TYR A 279 33.46 9.67 -41.03
CA TYR A 279 33.86 10.48 -39.89
C TYR A 279 34.75 9.68 -38.94
N LYS A 280 35.80 10.33 -38.42
CA LYS A 280 36.78 9.70 -37.51
C LYS A 280 36.18 9.37 -36.14
N TRP A 281 35.09 10.06 -35.77
CA TRP A 281 34.30 9.83 -34.55
C TRP A 281 32.85 10.24 -34.79
N LYS A 282 31.94 9.83 -33.88
CA LYS A 282 30.52 10.19 -33.96
C LYS A 282 30.31 11.65 -33.56
N VAL A 283 29.54 12.38 -34.38
CA VAL A 283 29.09 13.75 -34.12
C VAL A 283 27.59 13.79 -33.80
N THR A 284 27.08 14.92 -33.34
CA THR A 284 25.71 15.12 -32.85
C THR A 284 24.64 15.15 -33.95
N GLN A 285 24.97 15.61 -35.16
CA GLN A 285 24.09 15.58 -36.35
C GLN A 285 22.73 16.26 -36.16
N VAL A 286 22.73 17.51 -35.69
CA VAL A 286 21.51 18.31 -35.44
C VAL A 286 20.99 18.87 -36.76
N ASP A 287 19.70 18.73 -37.04
CA ASP A 287 19.03 19.32 -38.20
C ASP A 287 17.65 19.85 -37.79
N THR A 288 17.39 21.14 -38.02
CA THR A 288 16.16 21.84 -37.60
C THR A 288 15.83 23.03 -38.49
N HIS A 289 14.54 23.35 -38.63
CA HIS A 289 14.04 24.45 -39.47
C HIS A 289 13.07 25.38 -38.71
N GLY A 290 13.44 25.79 -37.49
CA GLY A 290 12.64 26.72 -36.67
C GLY A 290 11.57 26.05 -35.80
N LEU A 291 10.68 26.88 -35.23
CA LEU A 291 9.60 26.49 -34.32
C LEU A 291 8.33 26.06 -35.05
N LEU A 292 7.61 25.09 -34.48
CA LEU A 292 6.27 24.72 -34.90
C LEU A 292 5.23 25.79 -34.51
N THR A 293 4.22 25.98 -35.35
CA THR A 293 3.04 26.78 -35.00
C THR A 293 2.16 26.04 -33.98
N PRO A 294 1.57 26.74 -33.00
CA PRO A 294 0.75 26.11 -31.98
C PRO A 294 -0.52 25.50 -32.58
N HIS A 295 -0.88 24.28 -32.15
CA HIS A 295 -2.08 23.57 -32.61
C HIS A 295 -2.85 22.95 -31.44
N SER A 296 -4.16 22.77 -31.61
CA SER A 296 -5.04 22.17 -30.61
C SER A 296 -4.98 20.65 -30.59
N HIS A 297 -5.20 20.05 -29.42
CA HIS A 297 -5.27 18.60 -29.23
C HIS A 297 -6.62 18.02 -29.67
N ASP A 298 -6.61 16.80 -30.23
CA ASP A 298 -7.81 16.04 -30.53
C ASP A 298 -8.45 15.49 -29.23
N GLY A 299 -9.72 15.83 -28.98
CA GLY A 299 -10.46 15.39 -27.80
C GLY A 299 -10.61 13.87 -27.70
N SER A 300 -10.70 13.16 -28.83
CA SER A 300 -10.78 11.70 -28.86
C SER A 300 -9.47 11.04 -28.41
N LEU A 301 -8.34 11.66 -28.77
CA LEU A 301 -7.01 11.21 -28.39
C LEU A 301 -6.75 11.44 -26.89
N ILE A 302 -7.18 12.59 -26.36
CA ILE A 302 -7.14 12.89 -24.91
C ILE A 302 -7.88 11.82 -24.12
N GLN A 303 -9.10 11.44 -24.53
CA GLN A 303 -9.87 10.41 -23.82
C GLN A 303 -9.15 9.06 -23.78
N LYS A 304 -8.47 8.66 -24.86
CA LYS A 304 -7.69 7.41 -24.93
C LYS A 304 -6.42 7.44 -24.08
N LEU A 305 -5.84 8.63 -23.87
CA LEU A 305 -4.60 8.83 -23.11
C LEU A 305 -4.85 9.12 -21.61
N ALA A 306 -6.09 9.38 -21.19
CA ALA A 306 -6.42 9.82 -19.84
C ALA A 306 -5.92 8.87 -18.73
N SER A 307 -6.09 7.55 -18.90
CA SER A 307 -5.59 6.55 -17.94
C SER A 307 -4.09 6.30 -18.10
N ARG A 308 -3.60 6.26 -19.35
CA ARG A 308 -2.18 6.01 -19.68
C ARG A 308 -1.25 7.13 -19.21
N SER A 309 -1.77 8.34 -18.98
CA SER A 309 -1.00 9.49 -18.50
C SER A 309 -0.74 9.49 -16.99
N ILE A 310 -1.36 8.59 -16.21
CA ILE A 310 -1.12 8.48 -14.76
C ILE A 310 0.31 7.99 -14.46
N ALA A 311 0.79 6.97 -15.19
CA ALA A 311 2.15 6.44 -15.01
C ALA A 311 3.24 7.50 -15.31
N PRO A 312 3.24 8.20 -16.47
CA PRO A 312 4.22 9.25 -16.73
C PRO A 312 4.05 10.46 -15.79
N LEU A 313 2.84 10.76 -15.29
CA LEU A 313 2.65 11.77 -14.24
C LEU A 313 3.43 11.42 -12.96
N ILE A 314 3.27 10.19 -12.47
CA ILE A 314 3.95 9.72 -11.25
C ILE A 314 5.46 9.72 -11.49
N ALA A 315 5.91 9.16 -12.61
CA ALA A 315 7.33 9.11 -12.96
C ALA A 315 7.95 10.52 -13.07
N MET A 316 7.30 11.44 -13.81
CA MET A 316 7.74 12.83 -13.95
C MET A 316 7.82 13.53 -12.58
N SER A 317 6.80 13.38 -11.76
CA SER A 317 6.72 14.03 -10.44
C SER A 317 7.84 13.52 -9.53
N VAL A 318 8.01 12.21 -9.43
CA VAL A 318 9.04 11.58 -8.60
C VAL A 318 10.45 11.93 -9.10
N GLU A 319 10.69 11.86 -10.41
CA GLU A 319 11.99 12.19 -11.01
C GLU A 319 12.35 13.66 -10.73
N HIS A 320 11.47 14.60 -11.11
CA HIS A 320 11.73 16.02 -10.99
C HIS A 320 11.90 16.48 -9.54
N LEU A 321 11.00 16.04 -8.65
CA LEU A 321 10.99 16.47 -7.26
C LEU A 321 12.10 15.79 -6.46
N GLY A 322 12.42 14.53 -6.80
CA GLY A 322 13.59 13.85 -6.29
C GLY A 322 14.87 14.63 -6.64
N VAL A 323 15.04 15.02 -7.91
CA VAL A 323 16.19 15.82 -8.37
C VAL A 323 16.24 17.16 -7.64
N GLY A 324 15.14 17.92 -7.60
CA GLY A 324 15.11 19.21 -6.93
C GLY A 324 15.42 19.13 -5.43
N LYS A 325 14.88 18.11 -4.74
CA LYS A 325 15.17 17.87 -3.32
C LYS A 325 16.62 17.44 -3.09
N ALA A 326 17.15 16.60 -3.96
CA ALA A 326 18.54 16.15 -3.91
C ALA A 326 19.54 17.31 -4.02
N PHE A 327 19.34 18.19 -5.02
CA PHE A 327 20.24 19.33 -5.23
C PHE A 327 20.00 20.47 -4.24
N GLY A 328 18.75 20.68 -3.80
CA GLY A 328 18.46 21.55 -2.66
C GLY A 328 19.27 21.15 -1.42
N LEU A 329 19.19 19.87 -1.03
CA LEU A 329 19.92 19.32 0.11
C LEU A 329 21.44 19.48 -0.06
N ARG A 330 21.98 19.22 -1.25
CA ARG A 330 23.41 19.33 -1.53
C ARG A 330 23.93 20.77 -1.47
N ASN A 331 23.11 21.73 -1.91
CA ASN A 331 23.51 23.13 -2.07
C ASN A 331 22.89 24.06 -1.02
N ASN A 332 22.39 23.50 0.09
CA ASN A 332 21.86 24.20 1.26
C ASN A 332 20.68 25.15 0.96
N TYR A 333 19.70 24.68 0.20
CA TYR A 333 18.41 25.35 0.04
C TYR A 333 17.27 24.32 -0.04
N SER A 334 16.03 24.78 0.07
CA SER A 334 14.86 23.92 -0.05
C SER A 334 14.00 24.35 -1.23
N ILE A 335 13.38 23.39 -1.89
CA ILE A 335 12.40 23.63 -2.96
C ILE A 335 10.98 23.54 -2.40
N ASP A 336 10.04 24.29 -2.97
CA ASP A 336 8.62 24.08 -2.72
C ASP A 336 8.09 23.04 -3.71
N LYS A 337 7.82 21.84 -3.21
CA LYS A 337 7.40 20.69 -4.02
C LYS A 337 6.04 20.90 -4.68
N SER A 338 5.13 21.62 -4.02
CA SER A 338 3.82 21.92 -4.61
C SER A 338 3.97 22.93 -5.74
N GLN A 339 4.87 23.90 -5.57
CA GLN A 339 5.17 24.88 -6.60
C GLN A 339 5.92 24.27 -7.80
N GLU A 340 6.85 23.33 -7.57
CA GLU A 340 7.48 22.57 -8.66
C GLU A 340 6.45 21.75 -9.45
N LEU A 341 5.40 21.20 -8.81
CA LEU A 341 4.27 20.55 -9.52
C LEU A 341 3.44 21.54 -10.34
N VAL A 342 3.22 22.76 -9.83
CA VAL A 342 2.59 23.85 -10.60
C VAL A 342 3.43 24.20 -11.81
N PHE A 343 4.75 24.32 -11.66
CA PHE A 343 5.69 24.52 -12.77
C PHE A 343 5.57 23.39 -13.80
N LEU A 344 5.68 22.12 -13.38
CA LEU A 344 5.57 20.97 -14.27
C LEU A 344 4.24 20.96 -15.02
N GLY A 345 3.16 21.30 -14.32
CA GLY A 345 1.83 21.39 -14.90
C GLY A 345 1.72 22.47 -15.97
N ALA A 346 2.05 23.71 -15.61
CA ALA A 346 2.01 24.84 -16.52
C ALA A 346 2.97 24.65 -17.71
N ALA A 347 4.17 24.13 -17.47
CA ALA A 347 5.17 23.89 -18.50
C ALA A 347 4.71 22.84 -19.49
N ASN A 348 4.22 21.69 -19.05
CA ASN A 348 3.77 20.63 -19.96
C ASN A 348 2.49 21.01 -20.72
N ILE A 349 1.55 21.72 -20.09
CA ILE A 349 0.38 22.26 -20.80
C ILE A 349 0.83 23.21 -21.90
N ALA A 350 1.63 24.23 -21.59
CA ALA A 350 2.04 25.23 -22.58
C ALA A 350 2.89 24.61 -23.70
N ASN A 351 3.80 23.70 -23.35
CA ASN A 351 4.70 23.03 -24.27
C ASN A 351 3.98 22.07 -25.22
N SER A 352 2.90 21.43 -24.77
CA SER A 352 2.10 20.51 -25.58
C SER A 352 1.58 21.15 -26.88
N PHE A 353 1.21 22.43 -26.87
CA PHE A 353 0.71 23.13 -28.05
C PHE A 353 1.74 23.26 -29.17
N PHE A 354 3.04 23.14 -28.86
CA PHE A 354 4.15 23.23 -29.81
C PHE A 354 4.66 21.85 -30.27
N GLY A 355 3.84 20.80 -30.13
CA GLY A 355 4.20 19.44 -30.51
C GLY A 355 5.25 18.80 -29.60
N ALA A 356 5.50 19.33 -28.41
CA ALA A 356 6.51 18.79 -27.52
C ALA A 356 6.04 17.53 -26.78
N GLN A 357 6.97 16.65 -26.43
CA GLN A 357 6.71 15.52 -25.54
C GLN A 357 6.75 15.94 -24.07
N THR A 358 6.30 15.03 -23.19
CA THR A 358 6.29 15.25 -21.74
C THR A 358 7.71 15.51 -21.22
N CYS A 359 7.83 16.55 -20.39
CA CYS A 359 9.08 17.04 -19.84
C CYS A 359 9.12 16.92 -18.32
N GLY A 360 10.31 16.61 -17.80
CA GLY A 360 10.60 16.50 -16.38
C GLY A 360 11.96 17.09 -16.04
N GLY A 361 12.39 16.93 -14.79
CA GLY A 361 13.71 17.39 -14.33
C GLY A 361 14.77 16.33 -14.60
N ALA A 362 15.78 16.62 -15.40
CA ALA A 362 16.84 15.65 -15.71
C ALA A 362 18.02 15.73 -14.74
N MET A 363 18.39 14.58 -14.17
CA MET A 363 19.55 14.43 -13.28
C MET A 363 20.87 14.91 -13.89
N SER A 364 21.22 14.43 -15.09
CA SER A 364 22.52 14.67 -15.73
C SER A 364 22.73 16.15 -16.05
N ARG A 365 21.69 16.81 -16.57
CA ARG A 365 21.69 18.25 -16.86
C ARG A 365 21.77 19.07 -15.58
N THR A 366 21.00 18.72 -14.57
CA THR A 366 21.02 19.39 -13.26
C THR A 366 22.39 19.28 -12.57
N ALA A 367 23.06 18.12 -12.68
CA ALA A 367 24.41 17.92 -12.17
C ALA A 367 25.43 18.86 -12.80
N VAL A 368 25.43 18.97 -14.14
CA VAL A 368 26.30 19.89 -14.87
C VAL A 368 25.95 21.34 -14.54
N ASN A 369 24.66 21.67 -14.39
CA ASN A 369 24.23 23.03 -14.08
C ASN A 369 24.76 23.48 -12.71
N SER A 370 24.65 22.60 -11.71
CA SER A 370 25.20 22.81 -10.38
C SER A 370 26.73 22.96 -10.39
N GLU A 371 27.44 22.19 -11.22
CA GLU A 371 28.89 22.30 -11.38
C GLU A 371 29.34 23.61 -12.05
N CYS A 372 28.53 24.17 -12.96
CA CYS A 372 28.74 25.51 -13.53
C CYS A 372 28.63 26.61 -12.47
N GLY A 373 28.14 26.28 -11.27
CA GLY A 373 28.08 27.19 -10.13
C GLY A 373 26.98 28.25 -10.28
N VAL A 374 25.89 27.90 -10.97
CA VAL A 374 24.72 28.77 -11.14
C VAL A 374 24.18 29.26 -9.80
N LYS A 375 23.64 30.46 -9.82
CA LYS A 375 23.20 31.18 -8.61
C LYS A 375 21.71 31.40 -8.59
N SER A 376 21.07 31.46 -9.75
CA SER A 376 19.64 31.73 -9.85
C SER A 376 18.97 31.01 -11.02
N PRO A 377 17.63 30.98 -11.07
CA PRO A 377 16.87 30.52 -12.24
C PRO A 377 17.08 31.37 -13.52
N VAL A 378 17.77 32.53 -13.47
CA VAL A 378 18.12 33.33 -14.67
C VAL A 378 18.86 32.50 -15.71
N ASN A 379 19.63 31.49 -15.29
CA ASN A 379 20.33 30.60 -16.21
C ASN A 379 19.41 29.96 -17.25
N PHE A 380 18.15 29.67 -16.88
CA PHE A 380 17.20 29.02 -17.78
C PHE A 380 16.66 29.93 -18.88
N LEU A 381 16.71 31.26 -18.73
CA LEU A 381 16.46 32.19 -19.83
C LEU A 381 17.54 32.09 -20.90
N PHE A 382 18.80 31.98 -20.49
CA PHE A 382 19.91 31.76 -21.42
C PHE A 382 19.84 30.38 -22.07
N THR A 383 19.42 29.35 -21.32
CA THR A 383 19.12 28.03 -21.90
C THR A 383 18.03 28.13 -22.96
N ALA A 384 16.88 28.74 -22.65
CA ALA A 384 15.77 28.88 -23.59
C ALA A 384 16.19 29.67 -24.84
N GLY A 385 16.86 30.82 -24.67
CA GLY A 385 17.37 31.63 -25.76
C GLY A 385 18.38 30.89 -26.64
N PHE A 386 19.26 30.09 -26.03
CA PHE A 386 20.23 29.27 -26.78
C PHE A 386 19.55 28.18 -27.62
N ILE A 387 18.51 27.52 -27.10
CA ILE A 387 17.74 26.53 -27.86
C ILE A 387 16.98 27.19 -29.00
N ILE A 388 16.33 28.33 -28.77
CA ILE A 388 15.66 29.10 -29.85
C ILE A 388 16.66 29.47 -30.92
N LEU A 389 17.81 30.03 -30.55
CA LEU A 389 18.87 30.38 -31.49
C LEU A 389 19.40 29.16 -32.25
N THR A 390 19.41 27.98 -31.62
CA THR A 390 19.76 26.71 -32.28
C THR A 390 18.74 26.29 -33.31
N LEU A 391 17.45 26.39 -33.00
CA LEU A 391 16.36 26.02 -33.91
C LEU A 391 16.38 26.83 -35.21
N TYR A 392 16.83 28.09 -35.15
CA TYR A 392 16.89 28.99 -36.32
C TYR A 392 18.27 29.06 -37.00
N GLU A 393 19.37 29.18 -36.24
CA GLU A 393 20.67 29.59 -36.81
C GLU A 393 21.87 28.71 -36.40
N LEU A 394 21.93 28.19 -35.16
CA LEU A 394 23.13 27.47 -34.68
C LEU A 394 23.20 25.99 -35.07
N ALA A 395 22.16 25.40 -35.65
CA ALA A 395 22.16 23.98 -36.03
C ALA A 395 23.39 23.54 -36.87
N PRO A 396 23.84 24.30 -37.90
CA PRO A 396 25.01 23.91 -38.70
C PRO A 396 26.32 23.86 -37.92
N ALA A 397 26.50 24.75 -36.93
CA ALA A 397 27.69 24.76 -36.08
C ALA A 397 27.66 23.59 -35.08
N LEU A 398 26.49 23.31 -34.51
CA LEU A 398 26.31 22.29 -33.48
C LEU A 398 26.25 20.87 -34.05
N TYR A 399 26.07 20.70 -35.35
CA TYR A 399 26.18 19.42 -36.07
C TYR A 399 27.52 18.69 -35.79
N TRP A 400 28.60 19.45 -35.60
CA TRP A 400 29.98 18.93 -35.54
C TRP A 400 30.45 18.52 -34.14
N ILE A 401 29.66 18.71 -33.08
CA ILE A 401 30.08 18.41 -31.71
C ILE A 401 30.44 16.91 -31.59
N PRO A 402 31.66 16.54 -31.12
CA PRO A 402 31.97 15.14 -30.83
C PRO A 402 31.17 14.61 -29.65
N LYS A 403 30.54 13.43 -29.82
CA LYS A 403 29.82 12.76 -28.72
C LYS A 403 30.73 12.42 -27.52
N ALA A 404 32.00 12.12 -27.77
CA ALA A 404 32.99 11.85 -26.74
C ALA A 404 33.28 13.07 -25.84
N THR A 405 33.25 14.28 -26.39
CA THR A 405 33.45 15.52 -25.62
C THR A 405 32.29 15.76 -24.65
N LEU A 406 31.05 15.55 -25.09
CA LEU A 406 29.88 15.63 -24.21
C LEU A 406 29.93 14.59 -23.09
N SER A 407 30.36 13.37 -23.42
CA SER A 407 30.56 12.29 -22.45
C SER A 407 31.58 12.67 -21.38
N ALA A 408 32.69 13.28 -21.78
CA ALA A 408 33.73 13.78 -20.87
C ALA A 408 33.18 14.84 -19.89
N ILE A 409 32.39 15.80 -20.39
CA ILE A 409 31.75 16.84 -19.57
C ILE A 409 30.80 16.20 -18.54
N ILE A 410 29.96 15.26 -18.96
CA ILE A 410 28.98 14.61 -18.08
C ILE A 410 29.69 13.76 -17.01
N ILE A 411 30.72 12.97 -17.38
CA ILE A 411 31.48 12.13 -16.43
C ILE A 411 32.12 12.99 -15.35
N MET A 412 32.74 14.12 -15.73
CA MET A 412 33.34 15.05 -14.76
C MET A 412 32.30 15.64 -13.80
N ALA A 413 31.13 16.01 -14.30
CA ALA A 413 30.08 16.59 -13.47
C ALA A 413 29.52 15.62 -12.43
N VAL A 414 29.31 14.35 -12.81
CA VAL A 414 28.72 13.35 -11.91
C VAL A 414 29.70 12.79 -10.88
N ALA A 415 31.00 12.84 -11.14
CA ALA A 415 32.02 12.34 -10.22
C ALA A 415 31.92 13.00 -8.82
N HIS A 416 31.57 14.29 -8.77
CA HIS A 416 31.42 15.03 -7.51
C HIS A 416 30.11 14.78 -6.77
N LEU A 417 29.13 14.10 -7.38
CA LEU A 417 27.83 13.79 -6.75
C LEU A 417 27.90 12.56 -5.84
N VAL A 418 28.89 11.68 -6.04
CA VAL A 418 29.02 10.45 -5.26
C VAL A 418 29.34 10.79 -3.81
N SER A 419 28.50 10.33 -2.89
CA SER A 419 28.69 10.58 -1.47
C SER A 419 29.86 9.76 -0.91
N PRO A 420 30.65 10.31 0.02
CA PRO A 420 31.81 9.60 0.56
C PRO A 420 31.36 8.40 1.42
N PRO A 421 32.08 7.26 1.39
CA PRO A 421 31.77 6.08 2.20
C PRO A 421 31.64 6.35 3.71
N ARG A 422 32.35 7.37 4.22
CA ARG A 422 32.25 7.81 5.63
C ARG A 422 30.83 8.25 6.03
N LEU A 423 30.06 8.82 5.10
CA LEU A 423 28.69 9.24 5.36
C LEU A 423 27.76 8.04 5.56
N PHE A 424 27.90 7.01 4.73
CA PHE A 424 27.16 5.75 4.88
C PHE A 424 27.53 5.03 6.19
N TYR A 425 28.80 5.01 6.56
CA TYR A 425 29.22 4.51 7.88
C TYR A 425 28.62 5.31 9.04
N ARG A 426 28.46 6.63 8.89
CA ARG A 426 27.77 7.46 9.89
C ARG A 426 26.30 7.08 10.00
N TYR A 427 25.60 6.82 8.90
CA TYR A 427 24.22 6.30 8.96
C TYR A 427 24.16 4.98 9.69
N TRP A 428 25.06 4.02 9.38
CA TRP A 428 25.14 2.75 10.10
C TRP A 428 25.27 2.94 11.62
N ARG A 429 26.13 3.88 12.04
CA ARG A 429 26.37 4.18 13.46
C ARG A 429 25.21 4.91 14.14
N MET A 430 24.41 5.67 13.40
CA MET A 430 23.27 6.42 13.95
C MET A 430 21.98 5.58 13.95
N SER A 431 21.66 4.93 12.84
CA SER A 431 20.45 4.15 12.62
C SER A 431 20.69 3.13 11.50
N PHE A 432 20.75 1.85 11.87
CA PHE A 432 20.95 0.77 10.91
C PHE A 432 19.82 0.70 9.87
N ILE A 433 18.61 1.10 10.24
CA ILE A 433 17.45 1.13 9.34
C ILE A 433 17.60 2.21 8.29
N ASP A 434 18.05 3.41 8.68
CA ASP A 434 18.34 4.49 7.73
C ASP A 434 19.51 4.15 6.81
N PHE A 435 20.50 3.42 7.33
CA PHE A 435 21.56 2.85 6.51
C PHE A 435 21.00 1.87 5.47
N ILE A 436 20.14 0.92 5.86
CA ILE A 436 19.49 0.00 4.92
C ILE A 436 18.69 0.79 3.87
N ALA A 437 17.89 1.78 4.27
CA ALA A 437 17.13 2.60 3.33
C ALA A 437 18.04 3.30 2.31
N SER A 438 19.20 3.82 2.76
CA SER A 438 20.22 4.38 1.87
C SER A 438 20.84 3.33 0.93
N MET A 439 21.09 2.10 1.42
CA MET A 439 21.65 1.02 0.62
C MET A 439 20.65 0.45 -0.39
N LEU A 440 19.37 0.38 -0.05
CA LEU A 440 18.30 0.03 -0.98
C LEU A 440 18.22 1.07 -2.10
N GLY A 441 18.19 2.36 -1.74
CA GLY A 441 18.24 3.45 -2.70
C GLY A 441 19.48 3.40 -3.59
N PHE A 442 20.62 2.93 -3.07
CA PHE A 442 21.85 2.78 -3.85
C PHE A 442 21.82 1.56 -4.79
N TRP A 443 21.67 0.36 -4.24
CA TRP A 443 21.82 -0.89 -5.00
C TRP A 443 20.67 -1.16 -5.96
N VAL A 444 19.43 -0.89 -5.55
CA VAL A 444 18.27 -1.10 -6.42
C VAL A 444 18.34 -0.15 -7.62
N THR A 445 18.69 1.12 -7.40
CA THR A 445 18.93 2.09 -8.47
C THR A 445 20.01 1.63 -9.44
N LEU A 446 21.11 1.08 -8.91
CA LEU A 446 22.25 0.66 -9.73
C LEU A 446 21.89 -0.50 -10.68
N PHE A 447 21.07 -1.46 -10.24
CA PHE A 447 20.78 -2.68 -11.00
C PHE A 447 19.42 -2.68 -11.72
N THR A 448 18.53 -1.75 -11.40
CA THR A 448 17.22 -1.63 -12.05
C THR A 448 17.11 -0.27 -12.75
N THR A 449 16.21 0.60 -12.29
CA THR A 449 16.08 1.97 -12.75
C THR A 449 16.13 2.94 -11.57
N THR A 450 16.39 4.21 -11.86
CA THR A 450 16.56 5.22 -10.80
C THR A 450 15.28 5.47 -10.01
N GLU A 451 14.13 5.26 -10.63
CA GLU A 451 12.81 5.51 -10.06
C GLU A 451 12.39 4.35 -9.16
N ILE A 452 12.61 3.11 -9.59
CA ILE A 452 12.35 1.91 -8.78
C ILE A 452 13.22 1.94 -7.52
N GLY A 453 14.49 2.31 -7.65
CA GLY A 453 15.38 2.40 -6.50
C GLY A 453 14.94 3.44 -5.46
N LEU A 454 14.46 4.60 -5.89
CA LEU A 454 13.86 5.59 -4.99
C LEU A 454 12.56 5.08 -4.36
N ALA A 455 11.66 4.52 -5.16
CA ALA A 455 10.36 4.02 -4.70
C ALA A 455 10.52 2.91 -3.64
N VAL A 456 11.40 1.93 -3.88
CA VAL A 456 11.68 0.83 -2.94
C VAL A 456 12.26 1.35 -1.63
N ALA A 457 13.19 2.30 -1.70
CA ALA A 457 13.80 2.88 -0.51
C ALA A 457 12.79 3.67 0.35
N VAL A 458 11.91 4.45 -0.30
CA VAL A 458 10.81 5.17 0.38
C VAL A 458 9.79 4.20 0.97
N ALA A 459 9.37 3.19 0.20
CA ALA A 459 8.44 2.18 0.65
C ALA A 459 8.97 1.43 1.87
N PHE A 460 10.25 1.07 1.88
CA PHE A 460 10.91 0.47 3.04
C PHE A 460 10.84 1.38 4.27
N SER A 461 11.18 2.66 4.14
CA SER A 461 11.07 3.62 5.26
C SER A 461 9.63 3.77 5.76
N LEU A 462 8.64 3.84 4.87
CA LEU A 462 7.23 3.91 5.22
C LEU A 462 6.75 2.66 5.97
N VAL A 463 7.03 1.48 5.44
CA VAL A 463 6.67 0.20 6.06
C VAL A 463 7.31 0.06 7.43
N TYR A 464 8.59 0.42 7.57
CA TYR A 464 9.27 0.38 8.85
C TYR A 464 8.63 1.33 9.88
N THR A 465 8.27 2.56 9.46
CA THR A 465 7.56 3.50 10.33
C THR A 465 6.20 2.97 10.78
N LEU A 466 5.44 2.34 9.87
CA LEU A 466 4.16 1.70 10.20
C LEU A 466 4.33 0.51 11.16
N ILE A 467 5.35 -0.32 10.97
CA ILE A 467 5.68 -1.41 11.90
C ILE A 467 6.05 -0.85 13.27
N ARG A 468 6.90 0.18 13.33
CA ARG A 468 7.25 0.82 14.59
C ARG A 468 6.01 1.34 15.31
N LEU A 469 5.08 1.98 14.58
CA LEU A 469 3.82 2.48 15.11
C LEU A 469 2.93 1.35 15.65
N ALA A 470 2.87 0.21 14.96
CA ALA A 470 2.06 -0.94 15.35
C ALA A 470 2.58 -1.69 16.59
N PHE A 471 3.88 -1.59 16.89
CA PHE A 471 4.53 -2.24 18.03
C PHE A 471 5.09 -1.20 19.01
N PRO A 472 4.24 -0.37 19.65
CA PRO A 472 4.70 0.62 20.60
C PRO A 472 5.20 -0.05 21.87
N LYS A 473 6.08 0.66 22.59
CA LYS A 473 6.43 0.28 23.95
C LYS A 473 5.38 0.83 24.91
N TRP A 474 5.24 0.18 26.06
CA TRP A 474 4.47 0.69 27.18
C TRP A 474 5.10 0.15 28.46
N THR A 475 4.86 0.82 29.58
CA THR A 475 5.44 0.44 30.88
C THR A 475 4.32 0.15 31.87
N GLY A 476 4.36 -1.03 32.50
CA GLY A 476 3.44 -1.43 33.58
C GLY A 476 4.18 -1.67 34.89
N LEU A 477 3.78 -1.00 35.96
CA LEU A 477 4.39 -1.09 37.29
C LEU A 477 3.37 -1.56 38.34
N SER A 478 3.77 -2.54 39.15
CA SER A 478 3.04 -3.07 40.31
C SER A 478 3.90 -2.96 41.56
N HIS A 479 3.31 -3.04 42.75
CA HIS A 479 4.00 -2.98 44.04
C HIS A 479 5.24 -3.88 44.16
N LYS A 480 5.15 -5.16 43.77
CA LYS A 480 6.31 -6.08 43.81
C LYS A 480 7.50 -5.62 42.95
N ASN A 481 7.24 -4.85 41.88
CA ASN A 481 8.29 -4.31 41.02
C ASN A 481 8.93 -3.06 41.66
N THR A 482 8.26 -2.41 42.62
CA THR A 482 8.73 -1.21 43.32
C THR A 482 9.37 -1.54 44.67
N GLU A 483 8.93 -2.60 45.37
CA GLU A 483 9.53 -3.10 46.62
C GLU A 483 10.99 -3.59 46.44
N THR A 484 11.29 -4.29 45.33
CA THR A 484 12.64 -4.81 45.04
C THR A 484 13.68 -3.76 44.69
N ILE A 485 13.28 -2.48 44.56
CA ILE A 485 14.18 -1.38 44.17
C ILE A 485 15.03 -0.90 45.36
N HIS A 486 14.67 -1.25 46.60
CA HIS A 486 15.48 -0.87 47.78
C HIS A 486 16.85 -1.55 47.85
N TRP A 487 17.08 -2.66 47.13
CA TRP A 487 18.43 -3.22 46.99
C TRP A 487 18.60 -3.99 45.69
N SER A 488 19.21 -3.36 44.67
CA SER A 488 19.82 -4.07 43.54
C SER A 488 20.95 -3.22 42.92
N PRO A 489 22.12 -3.80 42.60
CA PRO A 489 23.20 -3.09 41.93
C PRO A 489 22.86 -2.82 40.44
N PRO A 490 23.45 -1.78 39.83
CA PRO A 490 22.90 -1.16 38.63
C PRO A 490 23.34 -1.87 37.36
N LYS A 491 22.40 -2.38 36.56
CA LYS A 491 22.57 -2.50 35.10
C LYS A 491 21.28 -2.12 34.38
N HIS A 492 21.23 -0.83 34.05
CA HIS A 492 20.38 -0.10 33.10
C HIS A 492 18.92 0.21 33.48
N HIS A 493 18.78 1.41 34.08
CA HIS A 493 17.58 2.22 34.34
C HIS A 493 16.83 2.65 33.04
N GLN A 494 15.68 3.37 33.01
CA GLN A 494 15.56 4.74 33.56
C GLN A 494 14.17 5.42 33.42
N LEU A 495 13.06 4.79 33.83
CA LEU A 495 11.76 5.51 33.96
C LEU A 495 11.01 5.24 35.28
N SER A 496 11.54 4.40 36.15
CA SER A 496 10.84 3.87 37.34
C SER A 496 11.66 4.01 38.63
N GLU A 497 12.78 4.75 38.61
CA GLU A 497 13.49 5.07 39.85
C GLU A 497 12.65 6.06 40.67
N GLY A 498 12.22 5.63 41.85
CA GLY A 498 11.55 6.50 42.85
C GLY A 498 10.03 6.58 42.77
N ILE A 499 9.36 5.79 41.93
CA ILE A 499 7.89 5.69 41.95
C ILE A 499 7.51 4.47 42.80
N ASP A 500 6.95 4.72 43.98
CA ASP A 500 6.36 3.68 44.81
C ASP A 500 4.90 3.46 44.40
N VAL A 501 4.56 2.24 44.02
CA VAL A 501 3.20 1.86 43.61
C VAL A 501 2.60 1.02 44.74
N PRO A 502 1.47 1.42 45.35
CA PRO A 502 0.81 0.64 46.39
C PRO A 502 0.42 -0.78 45.96
N ALA A 503 0.32 -1.71 46.92
CA ALA A 503 -0.09 -3.10 46.69
C ALA A 503 -1.47 -3.23 46.01
N GLU A 504 -2.33 -2.26 46.25
CA GLU A 504 -3.69 -2.12 45.72
C GLU A 504 -3.78 -1.38 44.36
N ALA A 505 -2.65 -0.98 43.78
CA ALA A 505 -2.60 -0.20 42.55
C ALA A 505 -1.75 -0.84 41.43
N TYR A 506 -2.10 -0.52 40.18
CA TYR A 506 -1.28 -0.83 39.01
C TYR A 506 -1.13 0.40 38.10
N LEU A 507 0.10 0.79 37.80
CA LEU A 507 0.40 1.96 36.96
C LEU A 507 0.73 1.54 35.53
N VAL A 508 0.02 2.12 34.56
CA VAL A 508 0.25 1.98 33.12
C VAL A 508 0.74 3.31 32.57
N ARG A 509 1.92 3.33 31.95
CA ARG A 509 2.45 4.49 31.23
C ARG A 509 2.56 4.19 29.75
N PHE A 510 1.85 4.97 28.94
CA PHE A 510 1.96 4.93 27.49
C PHE A 510 3.22 5.69 27.05
N THR A 511 3.89 5.24 26.00
CA THR A 511 5.06 5.96 25.44
C THR A 511 4.79 6.64 24.11
N GLU A 512 3.68 6.31 23.47
CA GLU A 512 3.27 6.80 22.14
C GLU A 512 1.72 6.89 22.10
N ASP A 513 1.20 7.50 21.04
CA ASP A 513 -0.24 7.64 20.80
C ASP A 513 -0.95 6.29 20.65
N LEU A 514 -2.23 6.26 21.04
CA LEU A 514 -3.09 5.07 20.93
C LEU A 514 -3.93 5.16 19.67
N LEU A 515 -3.55 4.35 18.68
CA LEU A 515 -4.08 4.35 17.32
C LEU A 515 -4.50 2.95 16.89
N PHE A 516 -5.32 2.85 15.85
CA PHE A 516 -5.81 1.58 15.30
C PHE A 516 -4.73 0.51 15.04
N PRO A 517 -3.47 0.82 14.64
CA PRO A 517 -2.46 -0.22 14.44
C PRO A 517 -1.94 -0.84 15.74
N ASN A 518 -2.08 -0.16 16.87
CA ASN A 518 -1.44 -0.54 18.13
C ASN A 518 -2.37 -0.71 19.33
N ALA A 519 -3.56 -0.13 19.31
CA ALA A 519 -4.51 -0.08 20.42
C ALA A 519 -4.80 -1.46 21.02
N GLU A 520 -5.15 -2.42 20.17
CA GLU A 520 -5.51 -3.78 20.58
C GLU A 520 -4.34 -4.52 21.22
N ARG A 521 -3.13 -4.33 20.68
CA ARG A 521 -1.91 -4.96 21.21
C ARG A 521 -1.58 -4.40 22.59
N VAL A 522 -1.71 -3.09 22.77
CA VAL A 522 -1.47 -2.43 24.07
C VAL A 522 -2.50 -2.89 25.10
N LYS A 523 -3.79 -2.92 24.76
CA LYS A 523 -4.87 -3.48 25.61
C LYS A 523 -4.52 -4.88 26.10
N ASN A 524 -4.29 -5.80 25.17
CA ASN A 524 -4.04 -7.21 25.48
C ASN A 524 -2.79 -7.39 26.35
N ALA A 525 -1.75 -6.58 26.12
CA ALA A 525 -0.55 -6.62 26.94
C ALA A 525 -0.80 -6.12 28.38
N ILE A 526 -1.60 -5.06 28.57
CA ILE A 526 -1.98 -4.57 29.91
C ILE A 526 -2.81 -5.60 30.66
N VAL A 527 -3.82 -6.18 29.99
CA VAL A 527 -4.64 -7.26 30.56
C VAL A 527 -3.78 -8.44 30.99
N GLU A 528 -2.89 -8.93 30.12
CA GLU A 528 -1.99 -10.05 30.42
C GLU A 528 -1.10 -9.71 31.63
N ALA A 529 -0.53 -8.51 31.68
CA ALA A 529 0.36 -8.08 32.76
C ALA A 529 -0.34 -8.02 34.13
N ILE A 530 -1.57 -7.49 34.18
CA ILE A 530 -2.36 -7.44 35.41
C ILE A 530 -2.78 -8.86 35.83
N LYS A 531 -3.29 -9.68 34.89
CA LYS A 531 -3.67 -11.07 35.17
C LYS A 531 -2.48 -11.92 35.63
N ILE A 532 -1.24 -11.62 35.25
CA ILE A 532 -0.06 -12.33 35.77
C ILE A 532 0.10 -12.09 37.28
N GLN A 533 -0.09 -10.86 37.75
CA GLN A 533 0.18 -10.44 39.12
C GLN A 533 -0.99 -10.66 40.09
N PHE A 534 -2.23 -10.58 39.61
CA PHE A 534 -3.43 -10.63 40.44
C PHE A 534 -4.35 -11.83 40.07
N GLU A 535 -4.93 -12.48 41.08
CA GLU A 535 -5.97 -13.50 40.91
C GLU A 535 -7.39 -12.88 40.81
N PRO A 536 -8.40 -13.62 40.30
CA PRO A 536 -9.79 -13.17 40.35
C PRO A 536 -10.28 -12.97 41.80
N ALA A 537 -11.14 -11.98 42.07
CA ALA A 537 -11.38 -11.52 43.44
C ALA A 537 -12.38 -12.29 44.32
N THR A 538 -13.21 -13.17 43.76
CA THR A 538 -14.19 -13.92 44.56
C THR A 538 -14.33 -15.36 44.07
N SER A 539 -14.80 -16.25 44.94
CA SER A 539 -15.28 -17.59 44.53
C SER A 539 -16.38 -17.49 43.47
N ALA A 540 -17.29 -16.53 43.60
CA ALA A 540 -18.31 -16.22 42.59
C ALA A 540 -17.71 -15.71 41.27
N ALA A 541 -16.68 -14.86 41.28
CA ALA A 541 -15.97 -14.47 40.06
C ALA A 541 -15.16 -15.62 39.46
N ARG A 542 -14.62 -16.53 40.29
CA ARG A 542 -14.01 -17.79 39.84
C ARG A 542 -15.06 -18.75 39.24
N ASP A 543 -16.27 -18.78 39.79
CA ASP A 543 -17.39 -19.60 39.31
C ASP A 543 -18.01 -19.01 38.04
N ILE A 544 -18.11 -17.67 37.92
CA ILE A 544 -18.49 -16.97 36.68
C ILE A 544 -17.39 -17.15 35.62
N ALA A 545 -16.12 -17.09 36.00
CA ALA A 545 -15.01 -17.38 35.09
C ALA A 545 -14.94 -18.87 34.69
N SER A 546 -15.47 -19.78 35.52
CA SER A 546 -15.55 -21.21 35.21
C SER A 546 -16.80 -21.55 34.36
N THR A 547 -17.93 -20.87 34.57
CA THR A 547 -19.15 -21.01 33.75
C THR A 547 -19.07 -20.29 32.41
N ASN A 548 -18.50 -19.08 32.36
CA ASN A 548 -18.19 -18.34 31.12
C ASN A 548 -16.73 -18.53 30.70
N ARG A 549 -16.21 -19.76 30.83
CA ARG A 549 -14.83 -20.07 30.44
C ARG A 549 -14.67 -19.84 28.94
N THR A 550 -13.76 -18.95 28.56
CA THR A 550 -13.39 -18.77 27.15
C THR A 550 -12.89 -20.09 26.58
N TRP A 551 -13.49 -20.52 25.48
CA TRP A 551 -13.09 -21.74 24.75
C TRP A 551 -11.59 -21.72 24.42
N ASN A 552 -11.06 -20.54 24.09
CA ASN A 552 -9.64 -20.32 23.87
C ASN A 552 -8.89 -20.20 25.21
N VAL A 553 -8.25 -21.30 25.62
CA VAL A 553 -7.40 -21.38 26.81
C VAL A 553 -5.97 -20.90 26.59
N ALA A 554 -5.61 -20.45 25.38
CA ALA A 554 -4.23 -20.08 25.05
C ALA A 554 -3.70 -18.94 25.91
N SER A 555 -4.53 -17.93 26.19
CA SER A 555 -4.18 -16.79 27.07
C SER A 555 -3.92 -17.25 28.51
N THR A 556 -4.82 -18.07 29.08
CA THR A 556 -4.69 -18.60 30.44
C THR A 556 -3.47 -19.51 30.58
N LYS A 557 -3.26 -20.46 29.65
CA LYS A 557 -2.08 -21.34 29.63
C LYS A 557 -0.78 -20.54 29.52
N ARG A 558 -0.78 -19.47 28.73
CA ARG A 558 0.36 -18.56 28.59
C ARG A 558 0.66 -17.82 29.89
N ILE A 559 -0.36 -17.27 30.54
CA ILE A 559 -0.23 -16.59 31.86
C ILE A 559 0.33 -17.56 32.90
N GLU A 560 -0.20 -18.78 33.01
CA GLU A 560 0.30 -19.81 33.92
C GLU A 560 1.77 -20.19 33.65
N LYS A 561 2.13 -20.35 32.37
CA LYS A 561 3.50 -20.63 31.95
C LYS A 561 4.45 -19.48 32.34
N ILE A 562 4.01 -18.24 32.21
CA ILE A 562 4.79 -17.06 32.62
C ILE A 562 4.93 -17.00 34.14
N ARG A 563 3.84 -17.24 34.90
CA ARG A 563 3.87 -17.30 36.38
C ARG A 563 4.87 -18.36 36.87
N ARG A 564 4.85 -19.57 36.29
CA ARG A 564 5.82 -20.64 36.60
C ARG A 564 7.26 -20.24 36.26
N ARG A 565 7.49 -19.69 35.06
CA ARG A 565 8.84 -19.28 34.61
C ARG A 565 9.44 -18.16 35.46
N LYS A 566 8.64 -17.18 35.85
CA LYS A 566 9.08 -16.02 36.65
C LYS A 566 8.96 -16.25 38.16
N ASN A 567 8.53 -17.45 38.58
CA ASN A 567 8.23 -17.79 39.98
C ASN A 567 7.32 -16.76 40.67
N VAL A 568 6.35 -16.22 39.92
CA VAL A 568 5.41 -15.21 40.43
C VAL A 568 4.25 -15.92 41.09
N MET A 569 4.15 -15.80 42.42
CA MET A 569 2.93 -16.12 43.13
C MET A 569 1.95 -14.96 42.99
N PRO A 570 0.79 -15.15 42.34
CA PRO A 570 -0.17 -14.09 42.16
C PRO A 570 -0.74 -13.67 43.52
N LEU A 571 -0.96 -12.38 43.69
CA LEU A 571 -1.60 -11.84 44.90
C LEU A 571 -3.05 -12.30 44.92
N ARG A 572 -3.42 -12.99 46.00
CA ARG A 572 -4.83 -13.33 46.27
C ARG A 572 -5.56 -12.05 46.63
N CYS A 573 -6.64 -11.77 45.92
CA CYS A 573 -7.50 -10.62 46.19
C CYS A 573 -8.11 -10.64 47.60
N ASP A 574 -8.21 -11.82 48.22
CA ASP A 574 -8.64 -11.98 49.61
C ASP A 574 -7.66 -11.35 50.63
N ILE A 575 -6.42 -11.08 50.21
CA ILE A 575 -5.32 -10.58 51.06
C ILE A 575 -4.87 -9.18 50.63
N SER A 576 -4.90 -8.87 49.32
CA SER A 576 -4.59 -7.53 48.78
C SER A 576 -5.27 -7.37 47.40
N PRO A 577 -6.54 -6.94 47.34
CA PRO A 577 -7.24 -6.76 46.07
C PRO A 577 -6.70 -5.55 45.31
N LEU A 578 -6.58 -5.68 43.98
CA LEU A 578 -6.31 -4.55 43.11
C LEU A 578 -7.54 -3.64 43.10
N HIS A 579 -7.42 -2.44 43.66
CA HIS A 579 -8.51 -1.46 43.75
C HIS A 579 -8.48 -0.44 42.62
N HIS A 580 -7.29 -0.05 42.14
CA HIS A 580 -7.17 1.04 41.17
C HIS A 580 -6.12 0.78 40.07
N VAL A 581 -6.47 1.07 38.82
CA VAL A 581 -5.53 1.10 37.69
C VAL A 581 -5.29 2.55 37.29
N VAL A 582 -4.05 3.02 37.42
CA VAL A 582 -3.64 4.38 37.05
C VAL A 582 -3.12 4.38 35.61
N LEU A 583 -3.74 5.16 34.74
CA LEU A 583 -3.35 5.36 33.34
C LEU A 583 -2.68 6.74 33.16
N ASP A 584 -1.40 6.73 32.79
CA ASP A 584 -0.59 7.93 32.54
C ASP A 584 -0.59 8.31 31.06
N PHE A 585 -1.30 9.40 30.73
CA PHE A 585 -1.47 9.93 29.38
C PHE A 585 -0.44 11.01 28.99
N THR A 586 0.63 11.20 29.78
CA THR A 586 1.65 12.25 29.53
C THR A 586 2.21 12.22 28.10
N MET A 587 2.37 11.03 27.50
CA MET A 587 2.91 10.86 26.15
C MET A 587 1.83 10.58 25.07
N VAL A 588 0.55 10.63 25.44
CA VAL A 588 -0.58 10.41 24.52
C VAL A 588 -1.08 11.76 24.07
N GLY A 589 -0.56 12.23 22.94
CA GLY A 589 -1.02 13.48 22.32
C GLY A 589 -2.32 13.28 21.53
N PHE A 590 -2.58 12.07 21.05
CA PHE A 590 -3.74 11.75 20.24
C PHE A 590 -4.26 10.33 20.50
N ILE A 591 -5.59 10.18 20.41
CA ILE A 591 -6.29 8.89 20.44
C ILE A 591 -7.34 8.82 19.33
N ASP A 592 -7.37 7.73 18.58
CA ASP A 592 -8.44 7.46 17.62
C ASP A 592 -9.59 6.64 18.24
N VAL A 593 -10.65 6.40 17.45
CA VAL A 593 -11.83 5.68 17.92
C VAL A 593 -11.47 4.26 18.35
N THR A 594 -10.60 3.58 17.61
CA THR A 594 -10.14 2.23 17.95
C THR A 594 -9.36 2.22 19.25
N GLY A 595 -8.44 3.18 19.45
CA GLY A 595 -7.72 3.40 20.70
C GLY A 595 -8.66 3.55 21.90
N LEU A 596 -9.69 4.38 21.75
CA LEU A 596 -10.67 4.63 22.80
C LEU A 596 -11.54 3.40 23.11
N LEU A 597 -12.03 2.70 22.08
CA LEU A 597 -12.78 1.46 22.24
C LEU A 597 -11.94 0.38 22.92
N SER A 598 -10.66 0.23 22.55
CA SER A 598 -9.76 -0.72 23.21
C SER A 598 -9.57 -0.42 24.70
N LEU A 599 -9.62 0.85 25.12
CA LEU A 599 -9.58 1.22 26.54
C LEU A 599 -10.91 0.97 27.26
N ILE A 600 -12.06 1.14 26.58
CA ILE A 600 -13.37 0.76 27.13
C ILE A 600 -13.39 -0.75 27.37
N GLU A 601 -12.94 -1.53 26.40
CA GLU A 601 -12.83 -2.98 26.53
C GLU A 601 -11.85 -3.39 27.62
N LEU A 602 -10.70 -2.71 27.74
CA LEU A 602 -9.74 -2.89 28.83
C LEU A 602 -10.44 -2.76 30.19
N LYS A 603 -11.21 -1.67 30.37
CA LYS A 603 -11.96 -1.39 31.59
C LYS A 603 -12.98 -2.47 31.90
N MET A 604 -13.79 -2.84 30.91
CA MET A 604 -14.83 -3.86 31.07
C MET A 604 -14.22 -5.23 31.39
N GLU A 605 -13.14 -5.63 30.71
CA GLU A 605 -12.51 -6.93 30.92
C GLU A 605 -11.85 -7.02 32.31
N LEU A 606 -11.14 -5.97 32.74
CA LEU A 606 -10.51 -5.96 34.05
C LEU A 606 -11.52 -5.89 35.19
N ARG A 607 -12.62 -5.13 35.06
CA ARG A 607 -13.73 -5.15 36.03
C ARG A 607 -14.42 -6.51 36.11
N ARG A 608 -14.55 -7.24 34.99
CA ARG A 608 -15.07 -8.63 35.04
C ARG A 608 -14.11 -9.59 35.73
N TYR A 609 -12.79 -9.40 35.59
CA TYR A 609 -11.79 -10.31 36.15
C TYR A 609 -11.48 -10.02 37.63
N ILE A 610 -11.31 -8.75 38.00
CA ILE A 610 -10.98 -8.31 39.38
C ILE A 610 -12.23 -7.99 40.19
N GLY A 611 -13.28 -7.45 39.59
CA GLY A 611 -14.50 -7.03 40.31
C GLY A 611 -14.99 -5.65 39.87
N ALA A 612 -16.29 -5.40 40.06
CA ALA A 612 -16.93 -4.16 39.64
C ALA A 612 -16.38 -2.91 40.33
N ASP A 613 -15.82 -3.06 41.53
CA ASP A 613 -15.26 -1.98 42.33
C ASP A 613 -13.90 -1.46 41.82
N LEU A 614 -13.28 -2.11 40.82
CA LEU A 614 -12.02 -1.68 40.23
C LEU A 614 -12.19 -0.30 39.55
N GLN A 615 -11.47 0.71 40.06
CA GLN A 615 -11.49 2.06 39.51
C GLN A 615 -10.37 2.29 38.50
N PHE A 616 -10.64 3.05 37.43
CA PHE A 616 -9.60 3.60 36.57
C PHE A 616 -9.32 5.04 36.99
N ARG A 617 -8.03 5.39 37.06
CA ARG A 617 -7.57 6.72 37.44
C ARG A 617 -6.71 7.27 36.31
N PHE A 618 -6.96 8.49 35.87
CA PHE A 618 -6.27 9.10 34.72
C PHE A 618 -5.42 10.27 35.19
N ILE A 619 -4.24 10.46 34.58
CA ILE A 619 -3.39 11.62 34.80
C ILE A 619 -2.89 12.20 33.48
N ASN A 620 -2.63 13.52 33.46
CA ASN A 620 -1.98 14.24 32.36
C ASN A 620 -2.62 14.03 30.98
N MET A 621 -3.95 13.95 30.93
CA MET A 621 -4.69 13.88 29.67
C MET A 621 -4.77 15.26 29.03
N VAL A 622 -4.43 15.36 27.74
CA VAL A 622 -4.59 16.60 26.98
C VAL A 622 -6.07 16.85 26.64
N ASP A 623 -6.47 18.12 26.51
CA ASP A 623 -7.87 18.51 26.29
C ASP A 623 -8.49 17.84 25.05
N GLU A 624 -7.73 17.71 23.96
CA GLU A 624 -8.21 17.05 22.73
C GLU A 624 -8.54 15.56 22.94
N VAL A 625 -7.79 14.88 23.81
CA VAL A 625 -8.03 13.48 24.18
C VAL A 625 -9.21 13.41 25.15
N TYR A 626 -9.27 14.29 26.14
CA TYR A 626 -10.38 14.37 27.10
C TYR A 626 -11.74 14.56 26.43
N GLU A 627 -11.85 15.47 25.47
CA GLU A 627 -13.09 15.69 24.71
C GLU A 627 -13.54 14.46 23.93
N ARG A 628 -12.61 13.61 23.46
CA ARG A 628 -12.95 12.34 22.80
C ARG A 628 -13.52 11.31 23.77
N PHE A 629 -12.96 11.20 24.98
CA PHE A 629 -13.53 10.36 26.04
C PHE A 629 -14.93 10.84 26.46
N LYS A 630 -15.10 12.15 26.62
CA LYS A 630 -16.42 12.74 26.95
C LYS A 630 -17.46 12.42 25.88
N ARG A 631 -17.07 12.47 24.60
CA ARG A 631 -17.94 12.10 23.46
C ARG A 631 -18.26 10.61 23.38
N SER A 632 -17.43 9.74 23.94
CA SER A 632 -17.75 8.31 24.07
C SER A 632 -18.60 8.00 25.30
N GLU A 633 -19.17 9.02 25.95
CA GLU A 633 -19.95 8.88 27.19
C GLU A 633 -19.12 8.27 28.33
N TRP A 634 -17.79 8.46 28.33
CA TRP A 634 -16.95 8.08 29.46
C TRP A 634 -17.15 9.08 30.61
N GLU A 635 -17.71 8.60 31.72
CA GLU A 635 -17.98 9.44 32.90
C GLU A 635 -16.71 9.66 33.71
N PHE A 636 -16.35 10.93 33.92
CA PHE A 636 -15.25 11.35 34.78
C PHE A 636 -15.75 12.10 36.02
N SER A 637 -15.11 11.87 37.16
CA SER A 637 -15.17 12.74 38.34
C SER A 637 -13.84 13.48 38.52
N LEU A 638 -13.90 14.74 38.97
CA LEU A 638 -12.70 15.46 39.36
C LEU A 638 -12.28 15.09 40.79
N GLN A 639 -10.99 15.25 41.10
CA GLN A 639 -10.45 15.02 42.43
C GLN A 639 -11.20 15.88 43.48
N GLY A 640 -11.90 15.24 44.41
CA GLY A 640 -12.67 15.89 45.49
C GLY A 640 -14.17 16.04 45.23
N GLU A 641 -14.69 15.65 44.06
CA GLU A 641 -16.14 15.60 43.80
C GLU A 641 -16.76 14.28 44.30
N GLN A 642 -18.00 14.34 44.82
CA GLN A 642 -18.74 13.15 45.27
C GLN A 642 -19.03 12.24 44.07
N ARG A 643 -18.54 11.00 44.13
CA ARG A 643 -18.58 10.06 43.01
C ARG A 643 -20.02 9.63 42.69
N THR A 644 -20.47 9.89 41.46
CA THR A 644 -21.75 9.39 40.96
C THR A 644 -21.57 8.02 40.31
N GLY A 645 -21.98 6.94 40.99
CA GLY A 645 -22.01 5.59 40.41
C GLY A 645 -20.63 5.03 40.02
N GLU A 646 -20.46 4.66 38.74
CA GLU A 646 -19.27 3.97 38.21
C GLU A 646 -18.17 4.90 37.64
N ALA A 647 -18.32 6.22 37.77
CA ALA A 647 -17.41 7.22 37.21
C ALA A 647 -15.95 7.00 37.64
N ASP A 648 -15.02 7.26 36.71
CA ASP A 648 -13.56 7.16 36.92
C ASP A 648 -12.96 8.54 37.19
N THR A 649 -11.80 8.62 37.86
CA THR A 649 -11.31 9.90 38.38
C THR A 649 -10.09 10.42 37.62
N ILE A 650 -10.10 11.72 37.30
CA ILE A 650 -8.93 12.41 36.77
C ILE A 650 -8.18 13.09 37.93
N TYR A 651 -6.89 12.80 38.03
CA TYR A 651 -6.02 13.35 39.06
C TYR A 651 -5.03 14.36 38.45
N SER A 652 -4.70 15.37 39.25
CA SER A 652 -3.74 16.42 38.90
C SER A 652 -2.28 15.95 38.94
N SER A 653 -1.99 14.85 39.65
CA SER A 653 -0.64 14.32 39.79
C SER A 653 -0.63 12.79 39.96
N LEU A 654 0.49 12.18 39.59
CA LEU A 654 0.71 10.73 39.73
C LEU A 654 0.64 10.28 41.20
N GLN A 655 1.19 11.06 42.13
CA GLN A 655 1.19 10.71 43.55
C GLN A 655 -0.23 10.72 44.13
N ALA A 656 -1.05 11.71 43.77
CA ALA A 656 -2.45 11.74 44.17
C ALA A 656 -3.22 10.54 43.58
N ALA A 657 -2.99 10.21 42.30
CA ALA A 657 -3.65 9.07 41.67
C ALA A 657 -3.29 7.72 42.32
N LEU A 658 -2.07 7.57 42.85
CA LEU A 658 -1.60 6.32 43.46
C LEU A 658 -2.08 6.16 44.92
N PHE A 659 -2.03 7.23 45.73
CA PHE A 659 -2.16 7.12 47.20
C PHE A 659 -3.46 7.69 47.79
N HIS A 660 -4.37 8.24 46.97
CA HIS A 660 -5.65 8.73 47.48
C HIS A 660 -6.59 7.59 47.90
N HIS A 661 -7.05 7.60 49.16
CA HIS A 661 -8.02 6.65 49.72
C HIS A 661 -9.40 7.32 49.89
N ASP A 662 -10.45 6.74 49.31
CA ASP A 662 -11.83 7.30 49.31
C ASP A 662 -12.60 7.06 50.63
N GLY A 663 -11.95 7.27 51.78
CA GLY A 663 -12.58 7.08 53.10
C GLY A 663 -13.12 8.39 53.67
N ASP A 664 -14.44 8.64 53.55
CA ASP A 664 -15.27 9.22 54.65
C ASP A 664 -16.78 9.40 54.40
N GLU A 665 -17.39 8.93 53.30
CA GLU A 665 -18.86 9.00 53.14
C GLU A 665 -19.46 7.71 52.56
N ARG A 666 -19.59 6.68 53.40
CA ARG A 666 -20.56 5.60 53.17
C ARG A 666 -21.83 5.91 53.96
N SER A 667 -22.85 6.44 53.29
CA SER A 667 -24.24 6.41 53.79
C SER A 667 -25.01 5.32 53.07
N ASP A 668 -25.54 4.38 53.85
CA ASP A 668 -26.51 3.39 53.43
C ASP A 668 -27.73 4.05 52.79
N GLY A 669 -28.10 3.58 51.60
CA GLY A 669 -29.39 3.85 50.97
C GLY A 669 -29.33 4.65 49.66
N VAL A 670 -29.24 3.93 48.54
CA VAL A 670 -29.70 4.46 47.24
C VAL A 670 -30.43 3.33 46.51
N SER A 671 -31.71 3.57 46.23
CA SER A 671 -32.53 2.70 45.38
C SER A 671 -31.96 2.67 43.96
N GLU A 672 -31.93 1.49 43.35
CA GLU A 672 -31.71 1.32 41.91
C GLU A 672 -32.63 2.27 41.13
N LYS A 673 -32.05 3.33 40.56
CA LYS A 673 -32.61 3.98 39.37
C LYS A 673 -31.89 3.37 38.18
N ALA A 674 -32.64 2.55 37.45
CA ALA A 674 -32.28 2.11 36.12
C ALA A 674 -31.94 3.33 35.26
N LEU A 675 -30.68 3.46 34.90
CA LEU A 675 -30.21 4.36 33.87
C LEU A 675 -30.52 3.68 32.55
N ASP A 676 -31.45 4.26 31.78
CA ASP A 676 -31.65 3.96 30.36
C ASP A 676 -30.40 4.42 29.59
N VAL A 677 -29.32 3.66 29.70
CA VAL A 677 -28.28 3.66 28.69
C VAL A 677 -28.82 2.83 27.54
N VAL A 678 -29.06 3.48 26.40
CA VAL A 678 -29.27 2.82 25.12
C VAL A 678 -27.94 2.19 24.72
N VAL A 679 -27.62 1.09 25.39
CA VAL A 679 -26.62 0.14 24.95
C VAL A 679 -27.27 -0.54 23.75
N PHE A 680 -26.74 -0.31 22.55
CA PHE A 680 -26.90 -1.28 21.46
C PHE A 680 -26.16 -2.56 21.87
N ARG A 681 -26.79 -3.33 22.76
CA ARG A 681 -26.47 -4.74 23.02
C ARG A 681 -27.15 -5.49 21.88
N ALA A 682 -26.39 -5.79 20.82
CA ALA A 682 -26.74 -6.94 20.01
C ALA A 682 -26.60 -8.19 20.91
N PRO A 683 -27.66 -9.00 21.09
CA PRO A 683 -27.54 -10.25 21.80
C PRO A 683 -26.84 -11.24 20.88
N PHE A 684 -25.51 -11.39 21.02
CA PHE A 684 -24.78 -12.53 20.46
C PHE A 684 -24.62 -13.60 21.54
N THR A 685 -25.67 -14.38 21.73
CA THR A 685 -25.55 -15.78 22.10
C THR A 685 -25.81 -16.57 20.83
N VAL A 686 -24.77 -17.10 20.20
CA VAL A 686 -24.91 -18.15 19.20
C VAL A 686 -25.37 -19.39 19.99
N PRO A 687 -26.55 -19.97 19.72
CA PRO A 687 -26.87 -21.27 20.29
C PRO A 687 -25.97 -22.30 19.59
N PHE A 688 -25.02 -22.87 20.32
CA PHE A 688 -24.48 -24.16 19.94
C PHE A 688 -25.64 -25.15 20.02
N SER A 689 -26.12 -25.62 18.86
CA SER A 689 -26.91 -26.85 18.79
C SER A 689 -25.99 -28.00 19.15
N THR A 690 -25.84 -28.28 20.45
CA THR A 690 -25.26 -29.55 20.90
C THR A 690 -26.32 -30.63 20.75
N ALA A 691 -26.31 -31.35 19.63
CA ALA A 691 -26.86 -32.70 19.59
C ALA A 691 -26.08 -33.53 20.61
N ARG A 692 -26.78 -34.08 21.62
CA ARG A 692 -26.20 -34.92 22.66
C ARG A 692 -25.89 -36.29 22.06
N VAL A 693 -24.61 -36.62 21.87
CA VAL A 693 -24.20 -38.03 21.78
C VAL A 693 -24.13 -38.58 23.21
N VAL A 694 -25.05 -39.47 23.55
CA VAL A 694 -25.06 -40.22 24.81
C VAL A 694 -24.01 -41.35 24.70
N PRO A 695 -23.10 -41.52 25.68
CA PRO A 695 -22.22 -42.68 25.69
C PRO A 695 -22.94 -43.87 26.34
N ASP A 696 -23.17 -44.94 25.58
CA ASP A 696 -23.57 -46.22 26.15
C ASP A 696 -22.32 -47.03 26.51
N ASN A 697 -22.17 -47.33 27.80
CA ASN A 697 -21.11 -48.19 28.35
C ASN A 697 -21.64 -49.63 28.42
N GLY A 698 -21.27 -50.45 27.45
CA GLY A 698 -21.50 -51.90 27.47
C GLY A 698 -20.19 -52.67 27.30
N ALA A 699 -19.73 -53.33 28.36
CA ALA A 699 -18.56 -54.18 28.36
C ALA A 699 -18.82 -55.53 27.65
N GLY A 700 -17.80 -56.04 26.94
CA GLY A 700 -17.75 -57.42 26.43
C GLY A 700 -16.39 -57.69 25.78
N GLY A 701 -15.57 -58.54 26.39
CA GLY A 701 -14.18 -58.79 26.00
C GLY A 701 -13.96 -59.70 24.79
N GLY A 702 -12.69 -59.80 24.36
CA GLY A 702 -12.21 -60.88 23.50
C GLY A 702 -11.25 -60.45 22.39
N ASP A 703 -9.95 -60.66 22.65
CA ASP A 703 -8.85 -61.03 21.75
C ASP A 703 -8.62 -60.40 20.35
N GLY A 704 -7.41 -59.85 20.19
CA GLY A 704 -6.49 -60.11 19.07
C GLY A 704 -6.90 -59.79 17.63
N GLY A 705 -6.34 -58.71 17.06
CA GLY A 705 -6.22 -58.53 15.60
C GLY A 705 -6.11 -57.07 15.18
N GLY A 706 -5.04 -56.71 14.46
CA GLY A 706 -4.70 -55.34 14.10
C GLY A 706 -5.69 -54.64 13.15
N GLY A 707 -5.79 -53.32 13.32
CA GLY A 707 -6.50 -52.38 12.45
C GLY A 707 -6.81 -51.09 13.20
N GLN A 708 -6.03 -50.02 12.99
CA GLN A 708 -6.41 -48.68 13.46
C GLN A 708 -7.68 -48.24 12.70
N PRO A 709 -8.68 -47.65 13.37
CA PRO A 709 -9.85 -47.11 12.68
C PRO A 709 -9.45 -45.90 11.83
N ASP A 710 -9.84 -45.91 10.55
CA ASP A 710 -9.73 -44.81 9.60
C ASP A 710 -10.30 -43.51 10.23
N ARG A 711 -9.42 -42.60 10.63
CA ARG A 711 -9.79 -41.21 10.96
C ARG A 711 -9.30 -40.32 9.82
N THR A 712 -10.24 -39.89 8.97
CA THR A 712 -10.08 -38.93 7.87
C THR A 712 -9.88 -37.51 8.40
N PHE A 713 -8.71 -37.26 9.02
CA PHE A 713 -8.13 -35.93 9.17
C PHE A 713 -6.65 -36.08 8.92
N ALA A 714 -6.20 -35.74 7.71
CA ALA A 714 -4.79 -35.85 7.41
C ALA A 714 -4.01 -34.83 8.24
N ALA A 715 -3.09 -35.32 9.08
CA ALA A 715 -2.02 -34.55 9.68
C ALA A 715 -2.41 -33.34 10.57
N VAL A 716 -3.55 -33.38 11.27
CA VAL A 716 -3.82 -32.40 12.34
C VAL A 716 -3.17 -32.85 13.64
N ALA A 717 -2.19 -32.09 14.14
CA ALA A 717 -1.59 -32.32 15.45
C ALA A 717 -2.55 -31.87 16.57
N THR A 718 -3.56 -32.69 16.88
CA THR A 718 -4.59 -32.30 17.85
C THR A 718 -4.17 -32.46 19.30
N GLY A 719 -3.07 -33.19 19.58
CA GLY A 719 -2.61 -33.42 20.94
C GLY A 719 -3.61 -34.19 21.83
N GLY A 720 -4.50 -34.97 21.23
CA GLY A 720 -5.55 -35.74 21.92
C GLY A 720 -6.90 -35.03 22.07
N TYR A 721 -7.06 -33.83 21.49
CA TYR A 721 -8.34 -33.14 21.41
C TYR A 721 -9.07 -33.47 20.09
N GLU A 722 -10.39 -33.45 20.09
CA GLU A 722 -11.16 -33.61 18.86
C GLU A 722 -11.20 -32.27 18.10
N TYR A 723 -10.91 -32.32 16.80
CA TYR A 723 -11.12 -31.20 15.91
C TYR A 723 -12.57 -31.26 15.39
N PRO A 724 -13.35 -30.18 15.48
CA PRO A 724 -14.76 -30.21 15.09
C PRO A 724 -14.90 -30.39 13.57
N GLY A 725 -15.43 -31.52 13.16
CA GLY A 725 -15.80 -31.82 11.76
C GLY A 725 -17.20 -31.30 11.40
N ILE A 726 -17.77 -31.83 10.32
CA ILE A 726 -19.11 -31.50 9.84
C ILE A 726 -20.13 -31.83 10.95
N PRO A 727 -20.93 -30.85 11.39
CA PRO A 727 -21.89 -31.07 12.47
C PRO A 727 -22.98 -32.06 12.07
N GLN A 728 -23.34 -32.94 13.02
CA GLN A 728 -24.45 -33.90 12.88
C GLN A 728 -25.72 -33.31 13.52
N PHE A 729 -26.85 -33.42 12.81
CA PHE A 729 -28.13 -32.86 13.25
C PHE A 729 -29.20 -33.95 13.33
N GLU A 730 -29.86 -34.06 14.49
CA GLU A 730 -31.06 -34.91 14.64
C GLU A 730 -32.32 -34.20 14.12
N ASP A 731 -32.37 -32.87 14.23
CA ASP A 731 -33.47 -32.04 13.74
C ASP A 731 -33.19 -31.52 12.32
N PRO A 732 -33.96 -31.93 11.29
CA PRO A 732 -33.76 -31.44 9.93
C PRO A 732 -34.00 -29.94 9.79
N TYR A 733 -34.79 -29.30 10.66
CA TYR A 733 -34.96 -27.85 10.65
C TYR A 733 -33.73 -27.10 11.18
N ALA A 734 -33.02 -27.70 12.16
CA ALA A 734 -31.74 -27.18 12.62
C ALA A 734 -30.66 -27.31 11.53
N LYS A 735 -30.62 -28.44 10.81
CA LYS A 735 -29.74 -28.62 9.63
C LYS A 735 -30.02 -27.57 8.56
N ARG A 736 -31.31 -27.29 8.28
CA ARG A 736 -31.72 -26.25 7.30
C ARG A 736 -31.19 -24.88 7.71
N GLN A 737 -31.45 -24.46 8.95
CA GLN A 737 -30.99 -23.15 9.44
C GLN A 737 -29.47 -23.01 9.29
N TRP A 738 -28.73 -24.03 9.72
CA TRP A 738 -27.28 -24.08 9.59
C TRP A 738 -26.81 -23.96 8.13
N GLN A 739 -27.43 -24.70 7.19
CA GLN A 739 -27.10 -24.61 5.76
C GLN A 739 -27.34 -23.20 5.20
N LEU A 740 -28.40 -22.50 5.61
CA LEU A 740 -28.70 -21.15 5.13
C LEU A 740 -27.74 -20.08 5.68
N GLU A 741 -27.31 -20.22 6.93
CA GLU A 741 -26.30 -19.35 7.54
C GLU A 741 -24.95 -19.51 6.84
N HIS A 742 -24.55 -20.76 6.60
CA HIS A 742 -23.33 -21.10 5.87
C HIS A 742 -23.38 -20.65 4.41
N MET A 743 -24.54 -20.77 3.76
CA MET A 743 -24.79 -20.24 2.41
C MET A 743 -24.64 -18.73 2.34
N ALA A 744 -25.21 -17.99 3.29
CA ALA A 744 -25.04 -16.54 3.37
C ALA A 744 -23.57 -16.15 3.62
N GLY A 745 -22.88 -16.89 4.49
CA GLY A 745 -21.43 -16.73 4.71
C GLY A 745 -20.63 -16.96 3.44
N ALA A 746 -20.92 -18.01 2.67
CA ALA A 746 -20.23 -18.31 1.43
C ALA A 746 -20.35 -17.20 0.37
N PHE A 747 -21.53 -16.58 0.25
CA PHE A 747 -21.66 -15.39 -0.60
C PHE A 747 -20.79 -14.23 -0.14
N ARG A 748 -20.72 -13.96 1.17
CA ARG A 748 -19.88 -12.87 1.68
C ARG A 748 -18.38 -13.15 1.46
N VAL A 749 -17.94 -14.40 1.59
CA VAL A 749 -16.60 -14.84 1.18
C VAL A 749 -16.38 -14.56 -0.31
N PHE A 750 -17.31 -14.95 -1.19
CA PHE A 750 -17.22 -14.68 -2.63
C PHE A 750 -17.14 -13.18 -2.94
N ALA A 751 -17.88 -12.34 -2.19
CA ALA A 751 -17.82 -10.89 -2.33
C ALA A 751 -16.44 -10.33 -1.93
N ARG A 752 -15.90 -10.76 -0.78
CA ARG A 752 -14.57 -10.35 -0.32
C ARG A 752 -13.46 -10.81 -1.28
N MET A 753 -13.63 -11.96 -1.91
CA MET A 753 -12.71 -12.48 -2.92
C MET A 753 -12.90 -11.87 -4.32
N GLY A 754 -13.90 -11.02 -4.50
CA GLY A 754 -14.12 -10.28 -5.75
C GLY A 754 -14.80 -11.09 -6.87
N PHE A 755 -15.61 -12.10 -6.52
CA PHE A 755 -16.31 -12.94 -7.50
C PHE A 755 -17.66 -12.37 -7.94
N THR A 756 -18.05 -11.20 -7.43
CA THR A 756 -19.36 -10.58 -7.69
C THR A 756 -19.42 -9.92 -9.07
N GLU A 757 -20.40 -10.31 -9.89
CA GLU A 757 -20.69 -9.67 -11.19
C GLU A 757 -22.17 -9.30 -11.33
N GLY A 758 -22.55 -8.17 -10.73
CA GLY A 758 -23.93 -7.69 -10.77
C GLY A 758 -24.89 -8.71 -10.13
N ALA A 759 -25.85 -9.23 -10.91
CA ALA A 759 -26.81 -10.24 -10.48
C ALA A 759 -26.45 -11.67 -10.92
N SER A 760 -25.24 -11.89 -11.43
CA SER A 760 -24.74 -13.19 -11.88
C SER A 760 -24.06 -13.95 -10.74
N GLY A 761 -24.20 -15.27 -10.75
CA GLY A 761 -23.62 -16.20 -9.77
C GLY A 761 -24.64 -16.62 -8.70
N HIS A 762 -24.60 -17.90 -8.39
CA HIS A 762 -25.58 -18.57 -7.57
C HIS A 762 -24.91 -19.61 -6.68
N ILE A 763 -25.40 -19.71 -5.45
CA ILE A 763 -25.15 -20.83 -4.56
C ILE A 763 -26.53 -21.43 -4.33
N SER A 764 -26.62 -22.75 -4.28
CA SER A 764 -27.85 -23.43 -3.92
C SER A 764 -27.58 -24.56 -2.95
N VAL A 765 -28.53 -24.84 -2.07
CA VAL A 765 -28.44 -25.98 -1.15
C VAL A 765 -29.77 -26.74 -1.05
N ARG A 766 -29.73 -28.06 -1.17
CA ARG A 766 -30.88 -28.95 -1.05
C ARG A 766 -31.49 -28.85 0.34
N ASP A 767 -32.81 -28.85 0.38
CA ASP A 767 -33.53 -28.74 1.64
C ASP A 767 -33.53 -30.07 2.41
N PRO A 768 -33.11 -30.11 3.68
CA PRO A 768 -33.01 -31.36 4.45
C PRO A 768 -34.36 -31.85 4.97
N VAL A 769 -35.43 -31.04 4.91
CA VAL A 769 -36.79 -31.42 5.31
C VAL A 769 -37.56 -31.98 4.11
N ASN A 770 -37.45 -31.35 2.94
CA ASN A 770 -37.99 -31.82 1.67
C ASN A 770 -36.88 -31.87 0.59
N PRO A 771 -36.20 -33.02 0.44
CA PRO A 771 -35.07 -33.19 -0.48
C PRO A 771 -35.36 -32.96 -1.97
N GLU A 772 -36.64 -32.89 -2.37
CA GLU A 772 -37.07 -32.55 -3.74
C GLU A 772 -36.99 -31.05 -4.04
N THR A 773 -36.67 -30.23 -3.03
CA THR A 773 -36.62 -28.76 -3.11
C THR A 773 -35.25 -28.23 -2.67
N PHE A 774 -34.92 -26.99 -3.04
CA PHE A 774 -33.65 -26.39 -2.64
C PHE A 774 -33.78 -24.89 -2.38
N TRP A 775 -32.76 -24.32 -1.74
CA TRP A 775 -32.65 -22.91 -1.42
C TRP A 775 -31.64 -22.25 -2.36
N ILE A 776 -31.94 -21.03 -2.81
CA ILE A 776 -31.10 -20.25 -3.73
C ILE A 776 -31.14 -18.75 -3.38
N ASN A 777 -30.11 -17.99 -3.75
CA ASN A 777 -30.08 -16.54 -3.51
C ASN A 777 -31.11 -15.77 -4.34
N PRO A 778 -31.63 -14.65 -3.80
CA PRO A 778 -32.53 -13.76 -4.53
C PRO A 778 -31.79 -12.94 -5.59
N MET A 779 -32.53 -12.50 -6.61
CA MET A 779 -32.02 -11.61 -7.64
C MET A 779 -31.84 -10.18 -7.10
N GLY A 780 -30.73 -9.53 -7.44
CA GLY A 780 -30.52 -8.09 -7.22
C GLY A 780 -30.01 -7.68 -5.84
N ILE A 781 -29.61 -8.64 -4.99
CA ILE A 781 -28.92 -8.36 -3.72
C ILE A 781 -27.42 -8.67 -3.89
N HIS A 782 -26.58 -7.71 -3.52
CA HIS A 782 -25.12 -7.88 -3.57
C HIS A 782 -24.68 -9.00 -2.62
N PHE A 783 -23.75 -9.86 -3.05
CA PHE A 783 -23.28 -11.02 -2.27
C PHE A 783 -22.84 -10.66 -0.84
N GLY A 784 -22.11 -9.54 -0.69
CA GLY A 784 -21.66 -9.03 0.61
C GLY A 784 -22.75 -8.59 1.59
N LEU A 785 -24.02 -8.50 1.15
CA LEU A 785 -25.16 -8.09 1.98
C LEU A 785 -26.09 -9.25 2.33
N LEU A 786 -25.97 -10.40 1.67
CA LEU A 786 -26.86 -11.53 1.84
C LEU A 786 -26.84 -12.05 3.29
N LYS A 787 -28.03 -12.40 3.79
CA LYS A 787 -28.30 -13.02 5.09
C LYS A 787 -29.05 -14.34 4.88
N ALA A 788 -29.03 -15.22 5.88
CA ALA A 788 -29.79 -16.47 5.83
C ALA A 788 -31.28 -16.24 5.53
N SER A 789 -31.83 -15.12 6.03
CA SER A 789 -33.23 -14.75 5.83
C SER A 789 -33.58 -14.24 4.43
N ASP A 790 -32.58 -13.94 3.60
CA ASP A 790 -32.79 -13.48 2.23
C ASP A 790 -33.00 -14.65 1.25
N MET A 791 -32.66 -15.87 1.65
CA MET A 791 -32.69 -17.06 0.79
C MET A 791 -34.12 -17.44 0.37
N VAL A 792 -34.26 -17.88 -0.88
CA VAL A 792 -35.53 -18.23 -1.51
C VAL A 792 -35.65 -19.75 -1.59
N HIS A 793 -36.75 -20.31 -1.07
CA HIS A 793 -37.03 -21.74 -1.16
C HIS A 793 -37.82 -22.02 -2.45
N ILE A 794 -37.28 -22.89 -3.31
CA ILE A 794 -37.81 -23.14 -4.65
C ILE A 794 -38.02 -24.64 -4.90
N ASP A 795 -39.07 -24.96 -5.64
CA ASP A 795 -39.31 -26.33 -6.12
C ASP A 795 -38.59 -26.64 -7.45
N GLU A 796 -38.67 -27.88 -7.91
CA GLU A 796 -38.07 -28.34 -9.17
C GLU A 796 -38.62 -27.64 -10.43
N ASN A 797 -39.75 -26.94 -10.32
CA ASN A 797 -40.40 -26.22 -11.43
C ASN A 797 -40.09 -24.71 -11.41
N GLY A 798 -39.25 -24.24 -10.48
CA GLY A 798 -38.87 -22.85 -10.36
C GLY A 798 -39.89 -21.98 -9.60
N GLN A 799 -40.82 -22.59 -8.87
CA GLN A 799 -41.83 -21.87 -8.09
C GLN A 799 -41.33 -21.59 -6.68
N VAL A 800 -41.50 -20.34 -6.23
CA VAL A 800 -41.15 -19.93 -4.88
C VAL A 800 -42.18 -20.47 -3.88
N ILE A 801 -41.77 -21.45 -3.08
CA ILE A 801 -42.63 -22.18 -2.14
C ILE A 801 -42.45 -21.73 -0.68
N GLY A 802 -41.38 -21.00 -0.37
CA GLY A 802 -41.06 -20.57 1.00
C GLY A 802 -39.88 -19.60 1.08
N GLY A 803 -39.47 -19.26 2.31
CA GLY A 803 -38.37 -18.32 2.54
C GLY A 803 -38.73 -16.88 2.13
N ASN A 804 -37.75 -16.15 1.61
CA ASN A 804 -37.95 -14.83 1.04
C ASN A 804 -38.74 -14.93 -0.28
N ARG A 805 -39.82 -14.14 -0.42
CA ARG A 805 -40.66 -14.13 -1.64
C ARG A 805 -40.10 -13.20 -2.71
N ALA A 806 -38.82 -13.36 -3.01
CA ALA A 806 -38.11 -12.60 -4.03
C ALA A 806 -37.94 -13.43 -5.31
N ALA A 807 -37.79 -12.76 -6.46
CA ALA A 807 -37.50 -13.42 -7.72
C ALA A 807 -36.09 -14.03 -7.70
N VAL A 808 -35.92 -15.17 -8.35
CA VAL A 808 -34.61 -15.81 -8.57
C VAL A 808 -34.20 -15.67 -10.03
N ASN A 809 -32.90 -15.76 -10.31
CA ASN A 809 -32.39 -15.74 -11.67
C ASN A 809 -32.75 -17.07 -12.38
N ALA A 810 -33.47 -16.97 -13.50
CA ALA A 810 -33.90 -18.15 -14.26
C ALA A 810 -32.71 -19.01 -14.72
N ALA A 811 -31.65 -18.41 -15.29
CA ALA A 811 -30.49 -19.17 -15.77
C ALA A 811 -29.73 -19.86 -14.62
N GLY A 812 -29.62 -19.19 -13.47
CA GLY A 812 -29.06 -19.78 -12.25
C GLY A 812 -29.86 -20.98 -11.76
N PHE A 813 -31.19 -20.85 -11.77
CA PHE A 813 -32.09 -21.94 -11.39
C PHE A 813 -31.93 -23.17 -12.29
N MET A 814 -31.89 -23.01 -13.62
CA MET A 814 -31.81 -24.14 -14.57
C MET A 814 -30.55 -24.98 -14.40
N ILE A 815 -29.39 -24.34 -14.17
CA ILE A 815 -28.12 -25.04 -13.97
C ILE A 815 -28.16 -25.83 -12.65
N HIS A 816 -28.60 -25.18 -11.57
CA HIS A 816 -28.58 -25.78 -10.24
C HIS A 816 -29.65 -26.87 -10.09
N SER A 817 -30.84 -26.69 -10.67
CA SER A 817 -31.90 -27.72 -10.67
C SER A 817 -31.47 -28.98 -11.42
N ALA A 818 -30.80 -28.83 -12.57
CA ALA A 818 -30.26 -29.96 -13.33
C ALA A 818 -29.16 -30.71 -12.55
N VAL A 819 -28.26 -29.99 -11.87
CA VAL A 819 -27.23 -30.60 -11.00
C VAL A 819 -27.89 -31.38 -9.85
N HIS A 820 -28.83 -30.77 -9.13
CA HIS A 820 -29.53 -31.45 -8.02
C HIS A 820 -30.34 -32.66 -8.49
N LYS A 821 -30.91 -32.62 -9.69
CA LYS A 821 -31.66 -33.74 -10.26
C LYS A 821 -30.75 -34.89 -10.68
N ALA A 822 -29.59 -34.59 -11.27
CA ALA A 822 -28.64 -35.59 -11.76
C ALA A 822 -27.76 -36.18 -10.65
N ARG A 823 -27.53 -35.43 -9.56
CA ARG A 823 -26.65 -35.80 -8.45
C ARG A 823 -27.39 -35.75 -7.11
N PRO A 824 -28.15 -36.81 -6.75
CA PRO A 824 -28.81 -36.91 -5.44
C PRO A 824 -27.82 -36.92 -4.26
N ASP A 825 -26.56 -37.23 -4.51
CA ASP A 825 -25.47 -37.22 -3.53
C ASP A 825 -24.87 -35.82 -3.28
N VAL A 826 -25.26 -34.82 -4.08
CA VAL A 826 -24.85 -33.42 -3.92
C VAL A 826 -25.96 -32.65 -3.21
N ASP A 827 -25.57 -32.01 -2.10
CA ASP A 827 -26.44 -31.14 -1.31
C ASP A 827 -26.22 -29.67 -1.67
N ALA A 828 -25.03 -29.25 -2.12
CA ALA A 828 -24.76 -27.85 -2.45
C ALA A 828 -24.02 -27.68 -3.78
N ALA A 829 -24.31 -26.60 -4.48
CA ALA A 829 -23.63 -26.21 -5.71
C ALA A 829 -23.33 -24.70 -5.70
N CYS A 830 -22.12 -24.32 -6.12
CA CYS A 830 -21.66 -22.95 -6.23
C CYS A 830 -21.23 -22.64 -7.67
N HIS A 831 -21.74 -21.55 -8.23
CA HIS A 831 -21.38 -21.06 -9.55
C HIS A 831 -21.22 -19.55 -9.52
N ALA A 832 -20.14 -19.04 -10.10
CA ALA A 832 -19.95 -17.62 -10.30
C ALA A 832 -19.07 -17.36 -11.53
N HIS A 833 -19.00 -16.10 -11.92
CA HIS A 833 -18.24 -15.61 -13.07
C HIS A 833 -16.93 -14.98 -12.60
N SER A 834 -16.16 -15.72 -11.80
CA SER A 834 -14.91 -15.25 -11.22
C SER A 834 -13.87 -14.90 -12.29
N LYS A 835 -13.00 -13.93 -11.99
CA LYS A 835 -12.12 -13.29 -12.98
C LYS A 835 -11.18 -14.29 -13.66
N TYR A 836 -10.49 -15.12 -12.88
CA TYR A 836 -9.50 -16.05 -13.37
C TYR A 836 -10.12 -17.35 -13.87
N GLY A 837 -11.22 -17.78 -13.26
CA GLY A 837 -12.03 -18.90 -13.70
C GLY A 837 -12.59 -18.67 -15.10
N LYS A 838 -13.11 -17.47 -15.39
CA LYS A 838 -13.48 -17.08 -16.75
C LYS A 838 -12.29 -17.08 -17.70
N ALA A 839 -11.17 -16.47 -17.29
CA ALA A 839 -9.97 -16.41 -18.13
C ALA A 839 -9.44 -17.81 -18.46
N TRP A 840 -9.41 -18.73 -17.51
CA TRP A 840 -8.98 -20.11 -17.71
C TRP A 840 -9.99 -20.92 -18.54
N SER A 841 -11.30 -20.72 -18.29
CA SER A 841 -12.36 -21.40 -19.02
C SER A 841 -12.33 -21.13 -20.53
N ALA A 842 -11.72 -20.03 -20.98
CA ALA A 842 -11.56 -19.71 -22.39
C ALA A 842 -10.67 -20.74 -23.12
N PHE A 843 -9.78 -21.44 -22.41
CA PHE A 843 -8.95 -22.50 -22.99
C PHE A 843 -9.67 -23.83 -23.18
N GLY A 844 -10.84 -24.03 -22.53
CA GLY A 844 -11.61 -25.27 -22.65
C GLY A 844 -10.83 -26.54 -22.25
N ARG A 845 -9.96 -26.44 -21.24
CA ARG A 845 -9.10 -27.56 -20.78
C ARG A 845 -9.11 -27.72 -19.25
N PRO A 846 -8.82 -28.93 -18.73
CA PRO A 846 -8.66 -29.17 -17.30
C PRO A 846 -7.50 -28.34 -16.70
N LEU A 847 -7.53 -28.16 -15.38
CA LEU A 847 -6.41 -27.66 -14.60
C LEU A 847 -5.29 -28.71 -14.55
N ASP A 848 -4.06 -28.25 -14.78
CA ASP A 848 -2.88 -29.10 -14.57
C ASP A 848 -2.56 -29.29 -13.07
N ILE A 849 -2.16 -30.49 -12.66
CA ILE A 849 -1.74 -30.75 -11.28
C ILE A 849 -0.28 -30.34 -11.09
N ILE A 850 -0.06 -29.04 -10.84
CA ILE A 850 1.28 -28.41 -10.77
C ILE A 850 1.75 -28.05 -9.36
N ASN A 851 0.86 -28.11 -8.38
CA ASN A 851 1.14 -27.81 -6.97
C ASN A 851 0.15 -28.54 -6.05
N GLN A 852 0.37 -28.45 -4.74
CA GLN A 852 -0.44 -29.11 -3.71
C GLN A 852 -1.91 -28.67 -3.75
N ASP A 853 -2.20 -27.38 -3.97
CA ASP A 853 -3.57 -26.88 -4.04
C ASP A 853 -4.33 -27.52 -5.21
N ALA A 854 -3.69 -27.63 -6.37
CA ALA A 854 -4.25 -28.28 -7.56
C ALA A 854 -4.50 -29.79 -7.35
N CYS A 855 -3.78 -30.45 -6.42
CA CYS A 855 -4.01 -31.87 -6.12
C CYS A 855 -5.43 -32.15 -5.59
N ARG A 856 -6.13 -31.16 -5.02
CA ARG A 856 -7.57 -31.30 -4.63
C ARG A 856 -8.50 -31.57 -5.82
N PHE A 857 -8.02 -31.30 -7.03
CA PHE A 857 -8.74 -31.56 -8.27
C PHE A 857 -8.21 -32.76 -9.05
N TRP A 858 -7.25 -33.53 -8.49
CA TRP A 858 -6.75 -34.75 -9.12
C TRP A 858 -7.91 -35.74 -9.32
N ASN A 859 -8.25 -36.01 -10.59
CA ASN A 859 -9.40 -36.83 -10.98
C ASN A 859 -10.75 -36.41 -10.35
N ASN A 860 -10.89 -35.12 -9.99
CA ASN A 860 -12.07 -34.57 -9.30
C ASN A 860 -12.62 -33.30 -9.99
N HIS A 861 -12.25 -33.07 -11.25
CA HIS A 861 -12.83 -32.01 -12.05
C HIS A 861 -12.91 -32.37 -13.53
N SER A 862 -13.85 -31.74 -14.25
CA SER A 862 -14.07 -31.95 -15.68
C SER A 862 -14.20 -30.61 -16.43
N VAL A 863 -14.36 -30.69 -17.76
CA VAL A 863 -14.61 -29.53 -18.63
C VAL A 863 -15.88 -29.77 -19.41
N TYR A 864 -16.81 -28.83 -19.34
CA TYR A 864 -17.93 -28.72 -20.26
C TYR A 864 -17.48 -27.93 -21.49
N SER A 865 -17.36 -28.61 -22.64
CA SER A 865 -16.74 -28.11 -23.87
C SER A 865 -17.70 -27.47 -24.88
N SER A 866 -18.89 -27.08 -24.44
CA SER A 866 -19.91 -26.44 -25.29
C SER A 866 -20.34 -25.12 -24.67
N TYR A 867 -20.57 -24.08 -25.50
CA TYR A 867 -21.06 -22.78 -25.05
C TYR A 867 -22.29 -22.39 -25.88
N GLY A 868 -23.47 -22.44 -25.27
CA GLY A 868 -24.77 -22.24 -25.94
C GLY A 868 -25.31 -20.81 -25.89
N GLY A 869 -24.73 -19.91 -25.09
CA GLY A 869 -25.27 -18.58 -24.79
C GLY A 869 -25.78 -18.47 -23.35
N VAL A 870 -26.77 -17.61 -23.09
CA VAL A 870 -27.43 -17.56 -21.77
C VAL A 870 -28.24 -18.85 -21.59
N ALA A 871 -27.91 -19.63 -20.57
CA ALA A 871 -28.52 -20.92 -20.25
C ALA A 871 -30.00 -20.82 -19.82
N LEU A 872 -30.87 -20.49 -20.77
CA LEU A 872 -32.33 -20.45 -20.60
C LEU A 872 -33.01 -21.75 -21.08
N GLN A 873 -32.25 -22.69 -21.64
CA GLN A 873 -32.75 -23.98 -22.13
C GLN A 873 -32.40 -25.08 -21.13
N ASP A 874 -33.38 -25.91 -20.75
CA ASP A 874 -33.22 -27.11 -19.90
C ASP A 874 -32.05 -28.01 -20.33
N GLU A 875 -31.81 -28.07 -21.64
CA GLU A 875 -30.77 -28.92 -22.24
C GLU A 875 -29.35 -28.51 -21.82
N GLU A 876 -29.08 -27.22 -21.57
CA GLU A 876 -27.75 -26.77 -21.16
C GLU A 876 -27.43 -27.17 -19.72
N GLY A 877 -28.39 -27.05 -18.81
CA GLY A 877 -28.26 -27.55 -17.43
C GLY A 877 -27.99 -29.06 -17.41
N ALA A 878 -28.72 -29.84 -18.23
CA ALA A 878 -28.53 -31.28 -18.33
C ALA A 878 -27.13 -31.67 -18.83
N ARG A 879 -26.60 -30.97 -19.85
CA ARG A 879 -25.24 -31.20 -20.37
C ARG A 879 -24.14 -30.83 -19.37
N ILE A 880 -24.36 -29.76 -18.58
CA ILE A 880 -23.44 -29.38 -17.50
C ILE A 880 -23.44 -30.47 -16.42
N ALA A 881 -24.61 -30.97 -16.03
CA ALA A 881 -24.74 -32.04 -15.06
C ALA A 881 -24.12 -33.37 -15.56
N GLU A 882 -24.29 -33.70 -16.85
CA GLU A 882 -23.63 -34.84 -17.49
C GLU A 882 -22.10 -34.68 -17.48
N SER A 883 -21.59 -33.48 -17.75
CA SER A 883 -20.16 -33.18 -17.74
C SER A 883 -19.55 -33.27 -16.33
N LEU A 884 -20.28 -32.88 -15.29
CA LEU A 884 -19.88 -33.10 -13.90
C LEU A 884 -19.74 -34.60 -13.62
N GLY A 885 -20.62 -35.42 -14.20
CA GLY A 885 -20.57 -36.87 -14.08
C GLY A 885 -20.82 -37.36 -12.64
N PRO A 886 -20.66 -38.67 -12.38
CA PRO A 886 -21.02 -39.27 -11.09
C PRO A 886 -19.95 -39.10 -9.99
N LYS A 887 -18.77 -38.58 -10.34
CA LYS A 887 -17.60 -38.55 -9.42
C LYS A 887 -17.05 -37.16 -9.16
N HIS A 888 -17.04 -36.27 -10.15
CA HIS A 888 -16.39 -34.97 -9.98
C HIS A 888 -17.22 -34.04 -9.09
N ARG A 889 -16.51 -33.14 -8.41
CA ARG A 889 -17.06 -32.06 -7.58
C ARG A 889 -16.80 -30.67 -8.16
N ALA A 890 -16.13 -30.59 -9.31
CA ALA A 890 -15.87 -29.34 -10.00
C ALA A 890 -15.99 -29.51 -11.52
N VAL A 891 -16.45 -28.48 -12.21
CA VAL A 891 -16.50 -28.43 -13.66
C VAL A 891 -16.13 -27.03 -14.15
N ILE A 892 -15.26 -26.98 -15.15
CA ILE A 892 -14.92 -25.77 -15.90
C ILE A 892 -15.92 -25.64 -17.04
N LEU A 893 -16.70 -24.57 -17.03
CA LEU A 893 -17.68 -24.28 -18.08
C LEU A 893 -16.99 -23.42 -19.14
N GLN A 894 -16.65 -24.00 -20.30
CA GLN A 894 -15.89 -23.30 -21.34
C GLN A 894 -16.55 -21.97 -21.71
N ASN A 895 -15.76 -20.90 -21.73
CA ASN A 895 -16.20 -19.51 -21.99
C ASN A 895 -17.24 -18.93 -21.01
N HIS A 896 -17.53 -19.59 -19.89
CA HIS A 896 -18.59 -19.20 -18.97
C HIS A 896 -18.08 -18.95 -17.54
N GLY A 897 -17.38 -19.91 -16.94
CA GLY A 897 -16.90 -19.80 -15.56
C GLY A 897 -16.67 -21.15 -14.91
N LEU A 898 -16.80 -21.19 -13.58
CA LEU A 898 -16.58 -22.39 -12.78
C LEU A 898 -17.88 -22.81 -12.10
N LEU A 899 -18.06 -24.12 -11.89
CA LEU A 899 -19.11 -24.65 -11.04
C LEU A 899 -18.51 -25.74 -10.14
N THR A 900 -18.83 -25.68 -8.86
CA THR A 900 -18.41 -26.66 -7.86
C THR A 900 -19.61 -27.21 -7.10
N ALA A 901 -19.47 -28.41 -6.57
CA ALA A 901 -20.51 -29.17 -5.89
C ALA A 901 -19.94 -29.88 -4.66
N GLY A 902 -20.77 -30.10 -3.64
CA GLY A 902 -20.36 -30.75 -2.40
C GLY A 902 -21.54 -31.24 -1.56
N GLY A 903 -21.23 -31.98 -0.49
CA GLY A 903 -22.22 -32.40 0.51
C GLY A 903 -22.57 -31.29 1.51
N THR A 904 -21.79 -30.21 1.53
CA THR A 904 -22.07 -28.99 2.29
C THR A 904 -21.79 -27.75 1.44
N VAL A 905 -22.40 -26.62 1.82
CA VAL A 905 -22.13 -25.33 1.16
C VAL A 905 -20.66 -24.97 1.27
N ASP A 906 -20.09 -25.17 2.46
CA ASP A 906 -18.70 -24.89 2.80
C ASP A 906 -17.72 -25.66 1.89
N GLU A 907 -17.97 -26.95 1.69
CA GLU A 907 -17.16 -27.79 0.81
C GLU A 907 -17.19 -27.28 -0.63
N ALA A 908 -18.39 -27.02 -1.16
CA ALA A 908 -18.56 -26.52 -2.52
C ALA A 908 -17.92 -25.12 -2.68
N ALA A 909 -18.07 -24.25 -1.69
CA ALA A 909 -17.52 -22.91 -1.68
C ALA A 909 -15.99 -22.93 -1.59
N TYR A 910 -15.40 -23.76 -0.73
CA TYR A 910 -13.94 -23.90 -0.63
C TYR A 910 -13.32 -24.46 -1.91
N LEU A 911 -13.94 -25.48 -2.50
CA LEU A 911 -13.51 -25.97 -3.82
C LEU A 911 -13.54 -24.83 -4.86
N TYR A 912 -14.55 -23.97 -4.82
CA TYR A 912 -14.62 -22.82 -5.73
C TYR A 912 -13.46 -21.84 -5.52
N THR A 913 -13.18 -21.45 -4.27
CA THR A 913 -12.12 -20.48 -3.95
C THR A 913 -10.74 -21.00 -4.34
N VAL A 914 -10.47 -22.28 -4.09
CA VAL A 914 -9.20 -22.92 -4.45
C VAL A 914 -9.10 -23.13 -5.97
N MET A 915 -10.20 -23.46 -6.65
CA MET A 915 -10.22 -23.61 -8.11
C MET A 915 -9.93 -22.27 -8.82
N GLU A 916 -10.53 -21.18 -8.35
CA GLU A 916 -10.24 -19.83 -8.85
C GLU A 916 -8.77 -19.45 -8.66
N ARG A 917 -8.22 -19.69 -7.47
CA ARG A 917 -6.80 -19.43 -7.18
C ARG A 917 -5.89 -20.30 -8.05
N SER A 918 -6.26 -21.54 -8.29
CA SER A 918 -5.54 -22.45 -9.18
C SER A 918 -5.53 -21.94 -10.63
N CYS A 919 -6.66 -21.39 -11.10
CA CYS A 919 -6.74 -20.72 -12.41
C CYS A 919 -5.79 -19.51 -12.47
N GLU A 920 -5.77 -18.66 -11.44
CA GLU A 920 -4.85 -17.50 -11.35
C GLU A 920 -3.38 -17.94 -11.46
N ILE A 921 -3.00 -18.95 -10.67
CA ILE A 921 -1.63 -19.48 -10.65
C ILE A 921 -1.26 -20.09 -12.00
N GLN A 922 -2.13 -20.88 -12.63
CA GLN A 922 -1.84 -21.47 -13.93
C GLN A 922 -1.68 -20.42 -15.03
N LEU A 923 -2.52 -19.38 -15.05
CA LEU A 923 -2.37 -18.25 -15.96
C LEU A 923 -1.01 -17.56 -15.78
N MET A 924 -0.58 -17.33 -14.54
CA MET A 924 0.73 -16.73 -14.24
C MET A 924 1.89 -17.62 -14.68
N VAL A 925 1.80 -18.93 -14.41
CA VAL A 925 2.83 -19.91 -14.79
C VAL A 925 2.94 -20.02 -16.31
N GLU A 926 1.81 -20.14 -17.03
CA GLU A 926 1.81 -20.25 -18.49
C GLU A 926 2.28 -18.95 -19.18
N ALA A 927 2.03 -17.78 -18.57
CA ALA A 927 2.53 -16.51 -19.08
C ALA A 927 4.07 -16.40 -19.07
N THR A 928 4.78 -17.21 -18.26
CA THR A 928 6.25 -17.22 -18.25
C THR A 928 6.87 -17.90 -19.48
N GLY A 929 6.12 -18.80 -20.15
CA GLY A 929 6.63 -19.64 -21.24
C GLY A 929 7.67 -20.69 -20.81
N LEU A 930 7.88 -20.89 -19.51
CA LEU A 930 8.80 -21.91 -18.99
C LEU A 930 8.14 -23.29 -18.91
N GLU A 931 8.94 -24.35 -19.06
CA GLU A 931 8.47 -25.74 -18.95
C GLU A 931 7.98 -26.04 -17.52
N LYS A 932 6.75 -26.57 -17.41
CA LYS A 932 6.11 -26.90 -16.13
C LYS A 932 6.61 -28.26 -15.62
N LYS A 933 6.88 -28.34 -14.32
CA LYS A 933 7.05 -29.62 -13.62
C LYS A 933 5.72 -29.99 -12.97
N HIS A 934 5.16 -31.13 -13.38
CA HIS A 934 3.92 -31.65 -12.84
C HIS A 934 4.19 -32.44 -11.56
N VAL A 935 3.25 -32.41 -10.63
CA VAL A 935 3.22 -33.35 -9.50
C VAL A 935 2.99 -34.75 -10.06
N SER A 936 3.73 -35.74 -9.57
CA SER A 936 3.56 -37.11 -10.06
C SER A 936 2.16 -37.66 -9.72
N GLU A 937 1.65 -38.62 -10.50
CA GLU A 937 0.32 -39.19 -10.25
C GLU A 937 0.20 -39.82 -8.86
N GLU A 938 1.27 -40.45 -8.36
CA GLU A 938 1.32 -41.05 -7.03
C GLU A 938 1.22 -39.99 -5.92
N GLU A 939 1.99 -38.90 -6.03
CA GLU A 939 1.96 -37.78 -5.07
C GLU A 939 0.62 -37.04 -5.11
N ALA A 940 0.05 -36.87 -6.31
CA ALA A 940 -1.25 -36.22 -6.49
C ALA A 940 -2.38 -37.07 -5.89
N ALA A 941 -2.38 -38.38 -6.12
CA ALA A 941 -3.35 -39.31 -5.52
C ALA A 941 -3.23 -39.37 -3.99
N TYR A 942 -1.99 -39.41 -3.47
CA TYR A 942 -1.72 -39.38 -2.03
C TYR A 942 -2.26 -38.08 -1.42
N THR A 943 -1.95 -36.93 -2.01
CA THR A 943 -2.40 -35.63 -1.51
C THR A 943 -3.92 -35.51 -1.56
N TYR A 944 -4.54 -35.92 -2.67
CA TYR A 944 -6.00 -35.90 -2.81
C TYR A 944 -6.71 -36.74 -1.75
N LYS A 945 -6.18 -37.93 -1.41
CA LYS A 945 -6.75 -38.80 -0.36
C LYS A 945 -6.91 -38.09 0.99
N TYR A 946 -6.03 -37.14 1.27
CA TYR A 946 -5.86 -36.50 2.56
C TYR A 946 -6.38 -35.06 2.62
N GLU A 947 -6.47 -34.38 1.47
CA GLU A 947 -6.91 -32.98 1.39
C GLU A 947 -8.22 -32.78 0.62
N GLY A 948 -8.69 -33.81 -0.08
CA GLY A 948 -9.89 -33.77 -0.93
C GLY A 948 -11.14 -34.39 -0.32
N ASP A 949 -11.08 -34.91 0.91
CA ASP A 949 -12.25 -35.46 1.59
C ASP A 949 -13.19 -34.36 2.14
N ALA A 950 -14.45 -34.71 2.37
CA ALA A 950 -15.49 -33.73 2.73
C ALA A 950 -15.24 -33.05 4.09
N GLU A 951 -14.70 -33.77 5.08
CA GLU A 951 -14.42 -33.23 6.42
C GLU A 951 -13.28 -32.20 6.36
N THR A 952 -12.23 -32.51 5.59
CA THR A 952 -11.12 -31.59 5.36
C THR A 952 -11.56 -30.34 4.60
N LEU A 953 -12.31 -30.50 3.49
CA LEU A 953 -12.78 -29.35 2.71
C LEU A 953 -13.75 -28.44 3.49
N TYR A 954 -14.63 -29.01 4.31
CA TYR A 954 -15.48 -28.26 5.24
C TYR A 954 -14.63 -27.46 6.24
N THR A 955 -13.65 -28.13 6.85
CA THR A 955 -12.73 -27.55 7.83
C THR A 955 -11.95 -26.37 7.27
N GLU A 956 -11.42 -26.51 6.06
CA GLU A 956 -10.63 -25.48 5.39
C GLU A 956 -11.44 -24.22 5.04
N PHE A 957 -12.76 -24.35 4.90
CA PHE A 957 -13.64 -23.19 4.72
C PHE A 957 -13.92 -22.42 6.03
N GLN A 958 -13.86 -23.10 7.18
CA GLN A 958 -14.28 -22.52 8.46
C GLN A 958 -13.56 -21.23 8.84
N PRO A 959 -12.25 -21.03 8.61
CA PRO A 959 -11.58 -19.77 8.89
C PRO A 959 -12.19 -18.58 8.12
N ASP A 960 -12.50 -18.76 6.84
CA ASP A 960 -13.13 -17.74 6.00
C ASP A 960 -14.57 -17.48 6.43
N PHE A 961 -15.32 -18.53 6.76
CA PHE A 961 -16.68 -18.40 7.30
C PHE A 961 -16.70 -17.66 8.64
N GLN A 962 -15.83 -18.05 9.59
CA GLN A 962 -15.72 -17.40 10.90
C GLN A 962 -15.32 -15.93 10.79
N TYR A 963 -14.47 -15.59 9.82
CA TYR A 963 -14.15 -14.22 9.49
C TYR A 963 -15.39 -13.44 9.05
N GLU A 964 -16.22 -13.99 8.17
CA GLU A 964 -17.48 -13.34 7.74
C GLU A 964 -18.50 -13.23 8.88
N VAL A 965 -18.59 -14.23 9.76
CA VAL A 965 -19.42 -14.15 10.97
C VAL A 965 -18.95 -12.99 11.87
N ALA A 966 -17.64 -12.84 12.05
CA ALA A 966 -17.08 -11.75 12.82
C ALA A 966 -17.31 -10.38 12.15
N MET A 967 -17.07 -10.27 10.84
CA MET A 967 -17.20 -9.01 10.09
C MET A 967 -18.65 -8.58 9.87
N SER A 968 -19.57 -9.52 9.83
CA SER A 968 -21.00 -9.25 9.72
C SER A 968 -21.64 -8.81 11.04
N ASN A 969 -20.88 -8.67 12.13
CA ASN A 969 -21.42 -8.54 13.50
C ASN A 969 -22.50 -9.62 13.76
N GLY A 970 -22.25 -10.82 13.22
CA GLY A 970 -23.09 -12.01 13.21
C GLY A 970 -24.47 -11.87 12.55
N GLU A 971 -24.71 -10.86 11.71
CA GLU A 971 -25.92 -10.74 10.89
C GLU A 971 -26.23 -12.00 10.06
N LEU A 972 -25.22 -12.82 9.77
CA LEU A 972 -25.37 -14.12 9.11
C LEU A 972 -26.24 -15.09 9.92
N ASN A 973 -26.15 -15.03 11.26
CA ASN A 973 -26.90 -15.84 12.22
C ASN A 973 -28.26 -15.18 12.58
N GLY A 974 -28.56 -14.02 11.99
CA GLY A 974 -29.76 -13.22 12.27
C GLY A 974 -30.90 -13.54 11.31
N GLY A 975 -31.50 -14.72 11.44
CA GLY A 975 -32.65 -15.13 10.61
C GLY A 975 -33.73 -15.85 11.42
N THR A 976 -34.96 -15.34 11.34
CA THR A 976 -36.21 -15.90 11.88
C THR A 976 -36.30 -17.44 11.79
N ASN A 977 -36.72 -18.11 12.87
CA ASN A 977 -37.08 -19.55 12.89
C ASN A 977 -37.91 -19.94 11.65
N PHE A 978 -37.26 -20.54 10.65
CA PHE A 978 -37.90 -21.07 9.44
C PHE A 978 -38.58 -22.42 9.74
N GLY A 979 -39.56 -22.42 10.67
CA GLY A 979 -40.44 -23.57 10.92
C GLY A 979 -40.82 -23.83 12.38
N LYS A 980 -41.88 -23.16 12.86
CA LYS A 980 -42.94 -23.81 13.66
C LYS A 980 -44.28 -23.25 13.17
N LYS A 981 -44.94 -23.99 12.29
CA LYS A 981 -46.40 -24.02 12.19
C LYS A 981 -46.83 -25.45 12.42
#